data_AF-A0A9D6IGB3-F1
#
_entry.id   AF-A0A9D6IGB3-F1
#
_cell.length_a   1.000
_cell.length_b   1.000
_cell.length_c   1.000
_cell.angle_alpha   90.00
_cell.angle_beta   90.00
_cell.angle_gamma   90.00
#
_symmetry.space_group_name_H-M   'P 1'
#
loop_
_entity.id
_entity.type
_entity.pdbx_description
1 polymer ?
#
loop_
_entity_poly.entity_id
_entity_poly.type
_entity_poly.pdbx_seq_one_letter_code
_entity_poly.pdbx_strand_id
1 'polypeptide(L)'
;MIRFKFPISVIFFLALCLGFSSMSATVEPVAAQAKPAAISPLRAQNMAICEFLNQTVDTKWMQEKQKLKNVLSVLGDKLGGKVVFVVHSQPLMSVQTGDMIPDPKDEDVGLQPDDPQKMPLDTVLSLLLPQVASGKATYVVRRGQIEIVPRDAVAGAAMLDERISMRFQERPLHEVLDDLVDYTGVAIILDPQVGKRKLSPITATFRNTLLEDALVAVTESAKLKYVALSSSVFVTTPKKARQIEIEQRKRVKPNAQPKKFRAGAHAQDITPTKFPISVNGGMADRQATKVNDRLHARCLVLDDGATRLALVVCDSCMIPREVTDPAKQLASKATGIPPERILISATHTHTAPTVAGVFQSEPDLAYRDFLAAKIAEGITKANSRLAPARIGWGVGADPTQVFNRRWKTKPGSLLLKDPFGKETDKVRMNPGYLHPDLIEPAGPVDPDISILSVQSPQGKPISLLANYSLHYVGGVPALSADYFAMFANRIATLVGAENADPPFVGIMSNGTSGDINNVNFGKAGPGKRQPGEQARVVAESVAKAAFDAYKKIKHRDWVELKMAQKEIQLGVRLPDEAELKRARAILAAAAEKKVLTKQPEIYARETVLMSKYPKKVGVILQAIRIGDLGIVANPCETFVEIGLDIKKKSPLKHTFTIELANGYNGYLPTPEQHAAGGYETWRARSSYLEVNASRAILATWKQLLKEVAP
;
A
#
# COMPACT_ATOMS: atom_id res chain seq x y z
N MET A 1 -43.49 -21.49 -21.82
CA MET A 1 -44.88 -20.98 -21.93
C MET A 1 -45.12 -20.21 -20.63
N ILE A 2 -45.44 -18.92 -20.61
CA ILE A 2 -46.64 -18.26 -21.16
C ILE A 2 -46.27 -17.02 -22.01
N ARG A 3 -47.18 -16.57 -22.89
CA ARG A 3 -47.05 -15.47 -23.86
C ARG A 3 -48.03 -14.33 -23.52
N PHE A 4 -48.05 -13.31 -24.40
CA PHE A 4 -49.06 -12.24 -24.60
C PHE A 4 -48.82 -10.92 -23.83
N LYS A 5 -49.15 -9.73 -24.36
CA LYS A 5 -49.13 -9.12 -25.73
C LYS A 5 -49.92 -7.78 -25.64
N PHE A 6 -49.30 -6.63 -25.97
CA PHE A 6 -49.94 -5.43 -26.60
C PHE A 6 -51.10 -4.73 -25.83
N PRO A 7 -51.66 -3.55 -26.26
CA PRO A 7 -51.55 -2.85 -27.55
C PRO A 7 -51.21 -1.34 -27.54
N ILE A 8 -51.32 -0.74 -28.73
CA ILE A 8 -51.08 0.67 -29.14
C ILE A 8 -52.41 1.24 -29.71
N SER A 9 -52.55 2.59 -29.74
CA SER A 9 -53.54 3.43 -30.49
C SER A 9 -54.55 4.15 -29.56
N VAL A 10 -54.70 5.49 -29.48
CA VAL A 10 -54.86 6.63 -30.46
C VAL A 10 -56.34 7.05 -30.61
N ILE A 11 -56.58 8.36 -30.84
CA ILE A 11 -57.84 9.15 -31.02
C ILE A 11 -57.91 10.35 -30.01
N PHE A 12 -58.92 11.21 -30.10
CA PHE A 12 -58.77 12.66 -30.36
C PHE A 12 -60.10 13.45 -30.10
N PHE A 13 -60.12 14.76 -30.38
CA PHE A 13 -61.29 15.70 -30.45
C PHE A 13 -61.94 16.10 -29.08
N LEU A 14 -62.47 17.33 -28.83
CA LEU A 14 -62.37 18.68 -29.46
C LEU A 14 -63.05 19.79 -28.57
N ALA A 15 -62.70 21.09 -28.78
CA ALA A 15 -63.59 22.29 -28.74
C ALA A 15 -64.22 22.81 -27.38
N LEU A 16 -64.53 24.10 -27.13
CA LEU A 16 -64.34 25.41 -27.84
C LEU A 16 -64.54 26.64 -26.88
N CYS A 17 -64.07 27.84 -27.31
CA CYS A 17 -64.52 29.23 -26.96
C CYS A 17 -64.38 29.77 -25.50
N LEU A 18 -64.11 31.05 -25.19
CA LEU A 18 -64.06 32.37 -25.88
C LEU A 18 -62.77 33.14 -25.44
N GLY A 19 -62.23 34.19 -26.07
CA GLY A 19 -62.58 34.98 -27.27
C GLY A 19 -61.44 35.97 -27.66
N PHE A 20 -61.59 36.68 -28.79
CA PHE A 20 -60.64 37.65 -29.37
C PHE A 20 -60.46 38.90 -28.45
N SER A 21 -59.39 39.71 -28.48
CA SER A 21 -58.57 40.29 -29.57
C SER A 21 -57.26 40.90 -28.98
N SER A 22 -56.21 41.35 -29.69
CA SER A 22 -55.76 41.18 -31.10
C SER A 22 -54.42 41.93 -31.32
N MET A 23 -53.43 41.34 -32.01
CA MET A 23 -52.44 42.05 -32.86
C MET A 23 -51.61 41.07 -33.70
N SER A 24 -51.35 41.39 -34.97
CA SER A 24 -50.57 40.56 -35.90
C SER A 24 -49.09 40.97 -35.95
N ALA A 25 -48.19 40.00 -35.90
CA ALA A 25 -46.85 40.12 -36.47
C ALA A 25 -46.38 38.75 -36.98
N THR A 26 -46.02 38.69 -38.26
CA THR A 26 -45.41 37.52 -38.91
C THR A 26 -44.01 37.28 -38.36
N VAL A 27 -43.71 36.06 -37.94
CA VAL A 27 -42.36 35.65 -37.51
C VAL A 27 -41.66 34.94 -38.66
N GLU A 28 -40.71 35.62 -39.30
CA GLU A 28 -39.70 34.95 -40.13
C GLU A 28 -38.66 34.24 -39.24
N PRO A 29 -38.12 33.08 -39.67
CA PRO A 29 -37.10 32.37 -38.91
C PRO A 29 -35.71 33.01 -39.14
N VAL A 30 -35.32 33.93 -38.26
CA VAL A 30 -33.93 34.43 -38.23
C VAL A 30 -32.98 33.33 -37.75
N ALA A 31 -32.34 32.65 -38.71
CA ALA A 31 -31.22 31.76 -38.44
C ALA A 31 -29.99 32.58 -38.02
N ALA A 32 -29.85 32.82 -36.71
CA ALA A 32 -28.69 33.50 -36.16
C ALA A 32 -27.41 32.65 -36.34
N GLN A 33 -26.63 32.93 -37.38
CA GLN A 33 -25.28 32.41 -37.53
C GLN A 33 -24.41 32.94 -36.39
N ALA A 34 -23.95 32.04 -35.51
CA ALA A 34 -22.96 32.39 -34.50
C ALA A 34 -21.63 32.77 -35.19
N LYS A 35 -21.12 33.98 -34.92
CA LYS A 35 -19.76 34.35 -35.35
C LYS A 35 -18.75 33.38 -34.72
N PRO A 36 -17.78 32.85 -35.48
CA PRO A 36 -16.69 32.07 -34.89
C PRO A 36 -15.91 32.94 -33.89
N ALA A 37 -15.52 32.36 -32.76
CA ALA A 37 -14.71 33.03 -31.75
C ALA A 37 -13.34 33.44 -32.33
N ALA A 38 -12.82 34.59 -31.92
CA ALA A 38 -11.51 35.05 -32.35
C ALA A 38 -10.43 34.10 -31.80
N ILE A 39 -9.66 33.49 -32.71
CA ILE A 39 -8.53 32.61 -32.38
C ILE A 39 -7.48 33.43 -31.61
N SER A 40 -6.94 32.88 -30.52
CA SER A 40 -5.93 33.60 -29.72
C SER A 40 -4.65 33.79 -30.54
N PRO A 41 -3.86 34.88 -30.32
CA PRO A 41 -2.62 35.10 -31.06
C PRO A 41 -1.64 33.93 -30.96
N LEU A 42 -1.59 33.27 -29.79
CA LEU A 42 -0.75 32.09 -29.56
C LEU A 42 -1.21 30.89 -30.38
N ARG A 43 -2.53 30.65 -30.44
CA ARG A 43 -3.13 29.57 -31.23
C ARG A 43 -2.89 29.79 -32.72
N ALA A 44 -3.00 31.02 -33.20
CA ALA A 44 -2.68 31.37 -34.59
C ALA A 44 -1.20 31.08 -34.93
N GLN A 45 -0.27 31.37 -34.01
CA GLN A 45 1.15 31.04 -34.16
C GLN A 45 1.40 29.53 -34.18
N ASN A 46 0.81 28.77 -33.24
CA ASN A 46 0.93 27.31 -33.20
C ASN A 46 0.34 26.67 -34.48
N MET A 47 -0.83 27.14 -34.94
CA MET A 47 -1.46 26.67 -36.18
C MET A 47 -0.58 26.91 -37.40
N ALA A 48 0.02 28.10 -37.54
CA ALA A 48 0.95 28.39 -38.62
C ALA A 48 2.17 27.45 -38.62
N ILE A 49 2.69 27.09 -37.44
CA ILE A 49 3.78 26.10 -37.32
C ILE A 49 3.33 24.70 -37.73
N CYS A 50 2.10 24.30 -37.39
CA CYS A 50 1.52 23.05 -37.86
C CYS A 50 1.34 23.01 -39.39
N GLU A 51 1.09 24.15 -40.04
CA GLU A 51 1.13 24.25 -41.51
C GLU A 51 2.57 24.08 -42.04
N PHE A 52 3.57 24.71 -41.41
CA PHE A 52 4.98 24.53 -41.78
C PHE A 52 5.50 23.10 -41.60
N LEU A 53 4.99 22.34 -40.61
CA LEU A 53 5.32 20.91 -40.45
C LEU A 53 4.94 20.06 -41.69
N ASN A 54 3.89 20.47 -42.41
CA ASN A 54 3.45 19.83 -43.64
C ASN A 54 4.16 20.38 -44.90
N GLN A 55 4.95 21.45 -44.79
CA GLN A 55 5.67 22.02 -45.92
C GLN A 55 6.82 21.09 -46.35
N THR A 56 6.88 20.78 -47.64
CA THR A 56 8.00 20.03 -48.23
C THR A 56 9.28 20.87 -48.22
N VAL A 57 10.34 20.30 -47.66
CA VAL A 57 11.69 20.89 -47.63
C VAL A 57 12.66 20.07 -48.49
N ASP A 58 13.67 20.73 -49.06
CA ASP A 58 14.78 20.08 -49.75
C ASP A 58 15.83 19.63 -48.72
N THR A 59 16.16 18.34 -48.74
CA THR A 59 16.99 17.66 -47.73
C THR A 59 18.31 17.14 -48.29
N LYS A 60 18.64 17.41 -49.56
CA LYS A 60 19.84 16.86 -50.23
C LYS A 60 21.16 17.17 -49.50
N TRP A 61 21.21 18.31 -48.83
CA TRP A 61 22.34 18.79 -48.02
C TRP A 61 22.49 18.11 -46.65
N MET A 62 21.54 17.23 -46.26
CA MET A 62 21.56 16.48 -44.99
C MET A 62 22.18 15.09 -45.10
N GLN A 63 22.66 14.67 -46.28
CA GLN A 63 23.34 13.37 -46.45
C GLN A 63 24.70 13.32 -45.73
N GLU A 64 25.34 14.48 -45.54
CA GLU A 64 26.51 14.63 -44.67
C GLU A 64 26.08 14.89 -43.23
N LYS A 65 26.60 14.09 -42.30
CA LYS A 65 26.31 14.22 -40.87
C LYS A 65 26.77 15.57 -40.31
N GLN A 66 25.86 16.26 -39.64
CA GLN A 66 26.07 17.59 -39.07
C GLN A 66 25.43 17.68 -37.69
N LYS A 67 25.94 18.60 -36.85
CA LYS A 67 25.38 18.87 -35.52
C LYS A 67 23.90 19.26 -35.62
N LEU A 68 23.04 18.67 -34.80
CA LEU A 68 21.59 18.93 -34.83
C LEU A 68 21.28 20.44 -34.81
N LYS A 69 21.96 21.22 -33.97
CA LYS A 69 21.77 22.69 -33.90
C LYS A 69 22.00 23.40 -35.24
N ASN A 70 22.95 22.93 -36.06
CA ASN A 70 23.23 23.50 -37.38
C ASN A 70 22.11 23.13 -38.36
N VAL A 71 21.67 21.87 -38.35
CA VAL A 71 20.59 21.37 -39.21
C VAL A 71 19.27 22.09 -38.93
N LEU A 72 18.94 22.29 -37.65
CA LEU A 72 17.75 23.06 -37.23
C LEU A 72 17.83 24.54 -37.64
N SER A 73 19.02 25.15 -37.58
CA SER A 73 19.24 26.53 -38.06
C SER A 73 18.95 26.64 -39.56
N VAL A 74 19.58 25.80 -40.38
CA VAL A 74 19.41 25.82 -41.85
C VAL A 74 17.97 25.46 -42.26
N LEU A 75 17.27 24.63 -41.49
CA LEU A 75 15.82 24.41 -41.66
C LEU A 75 15.02 25.68 -41.37
N GLY A 76 15.29 26.38 -40.28
CA GLY A 76 14.66 27.68 -39.97
C GLY A 76 14.87 28.72 -41.08
N ASP A 77 16.09 28.83 -41.60
CA ASP A 77 16.45 29.73 -42.69
C ASP A 77 15.72 29.37 -44.00
N LYS A 78 15.66 28.08 -44.36
CA LYS A 78 14.92 27.58 -45.53
C LYS A 78 13.41 27.79 -45.43
N LEU A 79 12.87 27.96 -44.23
CA LEU A 79 11.48 28.31 -43.95
C LEU A 79 11.29 29.83 -43.80
N GLY A 80 12.29 30.63 -44.16
CA GLY A 80 12.25 32.10 -44.15
C GLY A 80 12.24 32.70 -42.74
N GLY A 81 12.82 32.02 -41.75
CA GLY A 81 12.86 32.45 -40.35
C GLY A 81 11.51 32.36 -39.62
N LYS A 82 10.48 31.76 -40.24
CA LYS A 82 9.11 31.68 -39.71
C LYS A 82 8.90 30.56 -38.68
N VAL A 83 9.84 29.63 -38.60
CA VAL A 83 9.83 28.52 -37.63
C VAL A 83 11.07 28.63 -36.76
N VAL A 84 10.84 28.79 -35.45
CA VAL A 84 11.90 28.83 -34.44
C VAL A 84 12.01 27.45 -33.79
N PHE A 85 13.21 26.87 -33.87
CA PHE A 85 13.55 25.63 -33.17
C PHE A 85 14.27 25.94 -31.86
N VAL A 86 13.78 25.41 -30.75
CA VAL A 86 14.44 25.50 -29.44
C VAL A 86 14.80 24.10 -28.96
N VAL A 87 16.06 23.90 -28.61
CA VAL A 87 16.52 22.67 -27.97
C VAL A 87 16.83 22.99 -26.51
N HIS A 88 16.20 22.27 -25.57
CA HIS A 88 16.40 22.50 -24.14
C HIS A 88 17.72 21.88 -23.68
N SER A 89 18.64 22.70 -23.20
CA SER A 89 19.98 22.28 -22.72
C SER A 89 20.07 22.28 -21.18
N GLN A 90 19.08 21.69 -20.51
CA GLN A 90 19.31 21.15 -19.18
C GLN A 90 19.66 19.67 -19.32
N PRO A 91 20.59 19.12 -18.52
CA PRO A 91 20.90 17.70 -18.56
C PRO A 91 19.63 16.89 -18.35
N LEU A 92 19.28 16.14 -19.40
CA LEU A 92 17.98 15.48 -19.51
C LEU A 92 18.01 14.20 -18.67
N MET A 93 17.78 14.35 -17.36
CA MET A 93 17.53 13.22 -16.47
C MET A 93 16.32 12.43 -16.99
N SER A 94 16.53 11.17 -17.35
CA SER A 94 15.45 10.25 -17.71
C SER A 94 14.52 10.06 -16.50
N VAL A 95 13.30 10.59 -16.56
CA VAL A 95 12.31 10.53 -15.46
C VAL A 95 11.99 9.08 -15.05
N GLN A 96 12.23 8.10 -15.95
CA GLN A 96 12.01 6.67 -15.69
C GLN A 96 13.24 5.92 -15.17
N THR A 97 14.47 6.37 -15.48
CA THR A 97 15.70 5.59 -15.18
C THR A 97 16.75 6.33 -14.37
N GLY A 98 16.70 7.66 -14.27
CA GLY A 98 17.70 8.48 -13.59
C GLY A 98 19.01 8.67 -14.37
N ASP A 99 19.08 8.17 -15.61
CA ASP A 99 20.26 8.33 -16.46
C ASP A 99 20.35 9.76 -17.02
N MET A 100 21.58 10.26 -17.13
CA MET A 100 21.91 11.49 -17.85
C MET A 100 21.82 11.24 -19.35
N ILE A 101 20.77 11.77 -20.00
CA ILE A 101 20.70 11.78 -21.47
C ILE A 101 21.63 12.91 -21.98
N PRO A 102 22.45 12.66 -23.03
CA PRO A 102 23.33 13.68 -23.64
C PRO A 102 22.57 14.91 -24.14
N ASP A 103 23.25 16.06 -24.28
CA ASP A 103 22.64 17.25 -24.91
C ASP A 103 22.52 17.02 -26.43
N PRO A 104 21.29 16.94 -26.97
CA PRO A 104 21.10 16.63 -28.39
C PRO A 104 21.58 17.72 -29.34
N LYS A 105 21.90 18.94 -28.86
CA LYS A 105 22.40 20.06 -29.71
C LYS A 105 23.67 19.71 -30.47
N ASP A 106 24.56 18.97 -29.81
CA ASP A 106 25.93 18.69 -30.27
C ASP A 106 26.14 17.24 -30.74
N GLU A 107 25.06 16.47 -30.84
CA GLU A 107 25.05 15.16 -31.52
C GLU A 107 24.89 15.33 -33.04
N ASP A 108 25.51 14.41 -33.80
CA ASP A 108 25.53 14.45 -35.26
C ASP A 108 24.36 13.68 -35.87
N VAL A 109 23.57 14.38 -36.68
CA VAL A 109 22.42 13.82 -37.41
C VAL A 109 22.64 13.91 -38.92
N GLY A 110 22.02 13.00 -39.66
CA GLY A 110 22.00 13.03 -41.12
C GLY A 110 20.98 12.06 -41.70
N LEU A 111 20.60 12.26 -42.96
CA LEU A 111 19.74 11.34 -43.69
C LEU A 111 20.57 10.28 -44.41
N GLN A 112 19.98 9.10 -44.63
CA GLN A 112 20.62 8.03 -45.40
C GLN A 112 20.61 8.37 -46.91
N PRO A 113 21.49 7.74 -47.72
CA PRO A 113 21.54 8.00 -49.16
C PRO A 113 20.24 7.67 -49.92
N ASP A 114 19.44 6.76 -49.38
CA ASP A 114 18.14 6.29 -49.90
C ASP A 114 16.92 7.07 -49.34
N ASP A 115 17.11 7.97 -48.36
CA ASP A 115 16.03 8.82 -47.86
C ASP A 115 15.55 9.83 -48.95
N PRO A 116 14.25 10.16 -49.03
CA PRO A 116 13.74 11.10 -50.02
C PRO A 116 14.37 12.49 -49.92
N GLN A 117 14.92 13.00 -51.02
CA GLN A 117 15.55 14.33 -51.08
C GLN A 117 14.55 15.52 -50.97
N LYS A 118 13.25 15.22 -50.97
CA LYS A 118 12.15 16.15 -50.73
C LYS A 118 11.08 15.45 -49.91
N MET A 119 10.79 15.97 -48.72
CA MET A 119 9.76 15.42 -47.81
C MET A 119 9.20 16.53 -46.90
N PRO A 120 8.03 16.33 -46.26
CA PRO A 120 7.51 17.25 -45.24
C PRO A 120 8.48 17.46 -44.08
N LEU A 121 8.50 18.66 -43.49
CA LEU A 121 9.33 18.99 -42.34
C LEU A 121 9.11 18.03 -41.15
N ASP A 122 7.87 17.59 -40.89
CA ASP A 122 7.57 16.57 -39.87
C ASP A 122 8.29 15.24 -40.13
N THR A 123 8.37 14.82 -41.39
CA THR A 123 9.10 13.60 -41.78
C THR A 123 10.60 13.76 -41.55
N VAL A 124 11.17 14.94 -41.85
CA VAL A 124 12.58 15.26 -41.55
C VAL A 124 12.85 15.16 -40.04
N LEU A 125 12.05 15.83 -39.22
CA LEU A 125 12.21 15.80 -37.76
C LEU A 125 12.05 14.37 -37.20
N SER A 126 11.12 13.61 -37.75
CA SER A 126 10.89 12.21 -37.39
C SER A 126 12.05 11.27 -37.75
N LEU A 127 12.87 11.59 -38.75
CA LEU A 127 14.07 10.83 -39.12
C LEU A 127 15.33 11.27 -38.36
N LEU A 128 15.46 12.56 -38.05
CA LEU A 128 16.65 13.11 -37.39
C LEU A 128 16.63 12.94 -35.86
N LEU A 129 15.49 13.20 -35.20
CA LEU A 129 15.42 13.19 -33.73
C LEU A 129 15.66 11.81 -33.08
N PRO A 130 15.33 10.66 -33.70
CA PRO A 130 15.75 9.35 -33.19
C PRO A 130 17.26 9.08 -33.24
N GLN A 131 18.07 9.96 -33.83
CA GLN A 131 19.53 9.79 -33.92
C GLN A 131 20.28 10.41 -32.74
N VAL A 132 19.62 11.29 -31.98
CA VAL A 132 20.20 12.02 -30.83
C VAL A 132 19.56 11.58 -29.51
N ALA A 133 20.12 12.03 -28.39
CA ALA A 133 19.62 11.79 -27.05
C ALA A 133 19.42 10.29 -26.77
N SER A 134 20.30 9.43 -27.30
CA SER A 134 20.17 7.97 -27.27
C SER A 134 18.84 7.44 -27.85
N GLY A 135 18.33 8.09 -28.90
CA GLY A 135 17.04 7.77 -29.54
C GLY A 135 15.80 8.23 -28.77
N LYS A 136 16.00 9.05 -27.71
CA LYS A 136 14.93 9.56 -26.85
C LYS A 136 14.46 10.98 -27.17
N ALA A 137 14.95 11.67 -28.20
CA ALA A 137 14.38 12.96 -28.57
C ALA A 137 13.05 12.84 -29.34
N THR A 138 12.26 13.91 -29.25
CA THR A 138 11.06 14.20 -30.03
C THR A 138 10.82 15.72 -30.03
N TYR A 139 9.73 16.20 -30.62
CA TYR A 139 9.40 17.63 -30.64
C TYR A 139 7.97 17.89 -30.16
N VAL A 140 7.71 19.10 -29.67
CA VAL A 140 6.36 19.63 -29.42
C VAL A 140 6.21 21.01 -30.03
N VAL A 141 5.02 21.29 -30.59
CA VAL A 141 4.64 22.65 -30.98
C VAL A 141 3.95 23.29 -29.79
N ARG A 142 4.53 24.38 -29.27
CA ARG A 142 3.92 25.22 -28.23
C ARG A 142 4.53 26.60 -28.24
N ARG A 143 3.81 27.57 -27.67
CA ARG A 143 4.31 28.94 -27.47
C ARG A 143 4.83 29.62 -28.76
N GLY A 144 4.30 29.22 -29.93
CA GLY A 144 4.77 29.71 -31.23
C GLY A 144 6.16 29.22 -31.62
N GLN A 145 6.59 28.04 -31.15
CA GLN A 145 7.91 27.45 -31.43
C GLN A 145 7.83 25.92 -31.57
N ILE A 146 8.85 25.32 -32.19
CA ILE A 146 9.11 23.87 -32.15
C ILE A 146 10.16 23.61 -31.07
N GLU A 147 9.75 23.04 -29.94
CA GLU A 147 10.64 22.69 -28.84
C GLU A 147 11.07 21.21 -28.96
N ILE A 148 12.37 20.95 -29.03
CA ILE A 148 12.96 19.60 -28.98
C ILE A 148 13.09 19.18 -27.52
N VAL A 149 12.47 18.05 -27.18
CA VAL A 149 12.26 17.56 -25.81
C VAL A 149 12.52 16.04 -25.72
N PRO A 150 12.76 15.47 -24.52
CA PRO A 150 12.72 14.03 -24.33
C PRO A 150 11.33 13.46 -24.64
N ARG A 151 11.30 12.27 -25.24
CA ARG A 151 10.10 11.45 -25.43
C ARG A 151 9.46 11.08 -24.08
N ASP A 152 10.27 10.95 -23.04
CA ASP A 152 9.80 10.72 -21.67
C ASP A 152 9.05 11.94 -21.09
N ALA A 153 9.37 13.17 -21.53
CA ALA A 153 8.73 14.41 -21.06
C ALA A 153 7.33 14.63 -21.65
N VAL A 154 7.00 13.97 -22.77
CA VAL A 154 5.69 14.02 -23.42
C VAL A 154 4.83 12.78 -23.16
N ALA A 155 5.22 11.95 -22.18
CA ALA A 155 4.61 10.66 -21.90
C ALA A 155 3.84 10.63 -20.57
N GLY A 156 2.58 10.19 -20.62
CA GLY A 156 1.80 9.79 -19.44
C GLY A 156 1.65 10.86 -18.36
N ALA A 157 2.33 10.67 -17.22
CA ALA A 157 2.27 11.62 -16.11
C ALA A 157 3.20 12.84 -16.30
N ALA A 158 4.35 12.67 -16.98
CA ALA A 158 5.37 13.72 -17.08
C ALA A 158 4.89 14.97 -17.84
N MET A 159 3.95 14.80 -18.79
CA MET A 159 3.30 15.94 -19.47
C MET A 159 2.44 16.80 -18.54
N LEU A 160 2.07 16.31 -17.34
CA LEU A 160 1.28 17.06 -16.36
C LEU A 160 2.15 17.90 -15.40
N ASP A 161 3.47 17.67 -15.38
CA ASP A 161 4.43 18.42 -14.55
C ASP A 161 4.76 19.82 -15.13
N GLU A 162 4.28 20.12 -16.33
CA GLU A 162 4.45 21.42 -17.00
C GLU A 162 3.86 22.57 -16.18
N ARG A 163 4.58 23.69 -16.07
CA ARG A 163 4.15 24.83 -15.26
C ARG A 163 3.48 25.91 -16.09
N ILE A 164 2.29 26.31 -15.67
CA ILE A 164 1.48 27.34 -16.32
C ILE A 164 1.39 28.62 -15.49
N SER A 165 1.27 29.75 -16.17
CA SER A 165 0.91 31.04 -15.58
C SER A 165 -0.11 31.74 -16.48
N MET A 166 -1.40 31.60 -16.16
CA MET A 166 -2.51 31.99 -17.02
C MET A 166 -3.68 32.53 -16.18
N ARG A 167 -4.48 33.44 -16.76
CA ARG A 167 -5.70 33.96 -16.12
C ARG A 167 -6.88 33.83 -17.07
N PHE A 168 -7.95 33.24 -16.57
CA PHE A 168 -9.23 33.07 -17.23
C PHE A 168 -10.30 33.84 -16.45
N GLN A 169 -11.19 34.53 -17.16
CA GLN A 169 -12.29 35.27 -16.57
C GLN A 169 -13.53 35.03 -17.44
N GLU A 170 -14.50 34.31 -16.88
CA GLU A 170 -15.75 33.89 -17.54
C GLU A 170 -15.57 33.19 -18.90
N ARG A 171 -14.48 32.43 -19.06
CA ARG A 171 -14.13 31.74 -20.32
C ARG A 171 -14.86 30.40 -20.47
N PRO A 172 -15.42 30.05 -21.65
CA PRO A 172 -15.94 28.71 -21.89
C PRO A 172 -14.90 27.62 -21.65
N LEU A 173 -15.30 26.48 -21.06
CA LEU A 173 -14.35 25.39 -20.73
C LEU A 173 -13.50 24.95 -21.92
N HIS A 174 -14.09 24.78 -23.11
CA HIS A 174 -13.35 24.32 -24.29
C HIS A 174 -12.25 25.31 -24.71
N GLU A 175 -12.52 26.62 -24.65
CA GLU A 175 -11.51 27.66 -24.90
C GLU A 175 -10.39 27.63 -23.85
N VAL A 176 -10.70 27.36 -22.58
CA VAL A 176 -9.69 27.20 -21.52
C VAL A 176 -8.83 25.97 -21.74
N LEU A 177 -9.43 24.84 -22.15
CA LEU A 177 -8.67 23.63 -22.47
C LEU A 177 -7.79 23.85 -23.70
N ASP A 178 -8.29 24.53 -24.74
CA ASP A 178 -7.52 24.91 -25.92
C ASP A 178 -6.34 25.85 -25.57
N ASP A 179 -6.58 26.89 -24.77
CA ASP A 179 -5.52 27.80 -24.29
C ASP A 179 -4.42 27.03 -23.52
N LEU A 180 -4.79 26.01 -22.74
CA LEU A 180 -3.85 25.11 -22.05
C LEU A 180 -3.05 24.24 -23.04
N VAL A 181 -3.68 23.71 -24.10
CA VAL A 181 -2.99 22.99 -25.19
C VAL A 181 -1.95 23.92 -25.83
N ASP A 182 -2.35 25.12 -26.22
CA ASP A 182 -1.49 26.07 -26.93
C ASP A 182 -0.28 26.54 -26.10
N TYR A 183 -0.43 26.63 -24.77
CA TYR A 183 0.61 27.04 -23.84
C TYR A 183 1.58 25.92 -23.46
N THR A 184 1.12 24.68 -23.39
CA THR A 184 1.88 23.53 -22.85
C THR A 184 2.34 22.54 -23.90
N GLY A 185 1.70 22.50 -25.07
CA GLY A 185 1.89 21.47 -26.11
C GLY A 185 1.19 20.14 -25.79
N VAL A 186 0.49 20.04 -24.65
CA VAL A 186 -0.17 18.80 -24.20
C VAL A 186 -1.51 18.66 -24.90
N ALA A 187 -1.71 17.55 -25.63
CA ALA A 187 -2.97 17.29 -26.32
C ALA A 187 -4.11 16.99 -25.32
N ILE A 188 -4.98 17.97 -25.05
CA ILE A 188 -6.15 17.85 -24.17
C ILE A 188 -7.40 17.67 -25.03
N ILE A 189 -8.13 16.57 -24.82
CA ILE A 189 -9.29 16.16 -25.59
C ILE A 189 -10.53 16.19 -24.70
N LEU A 190 -11.49 17.08 -25.01
CA LEU A 190 -12.79 17.10 -24.35
C LEU A 190 -13.74 16.07 -24.99
N ASP A 191 -14.37 15.23 -24.17
CA ASP A 191 -15.34 14.23 -24.62
C ASP A 191 -16.51 14.89 -25.39
N PRO A 192 -16.77 14.51 -26.66
CA PRO A 192 -17.86 15.10 -27.46
C PRO A 192 -19.27 14.95 -26.84
N GLN A 193 -19.47 13.96 -25.97
CA GLN A 193 -20.74 13.78 -25.23
C GLN A 193 -20.89 14.77 -24.06
N VAL A 194 -19.78 15.37 -23.63
CA VAL A 194 -19.72 16.43 -22.62
C VAL A 194 -19.72 17.80 -23.29
N GLY A 195 -18.99 17.99 -24.39
CA GLY A 195 -18.91 19.28 -25.11
C GLY A 195 -20.25 19.82 -25.64
N LYS A 196 -21.28 18.96 -25.77
CA LYS A 196 -22.66 19.38 -26.11
C LYS A 196 -23.48 19.90 -24.93
N ARG A 197 -22.93 19.92 -23.70
CA ARG A 197 -23.63 20.40 -22.49
C ARG A 197 -23.33 21.87 -22.28
N LYS A 198 -24.33 22.62 -21.79
CA LYS A 198 -24.11 23.98 -21.28
C LYS A 198 -23.37 23.89 -19.94
N LEU A 199 -22.05 24.06 -19.99
CA LEU A 199 -21.18 24.08 -18.82
C LEU A 199 -21.02 25.52 -18.31
N SER A 200 -20.76 25.67 -17.00
CA SER A 200 -20.44 26.97 -16.43
C SER A 200 -19.14 27.52 -17.01
N PRO A 201 -19.02 28.84 -17.24
CA PRO A 201 -17.76 29.46 -17.61
C PRO A 201 -16.75 29.40 -16.45
N ILE A 202 -15.47 29.40 -16.81
CA ILE A 202 -14.33 29.23 -15.91
C ILE A 202 -13.73 30.60 -15.60
N THR A 203 -13.56 30.88 -14.31
CA THR A 203 -12.78 32.01 -13.78
C THR A 203 -11.71 31.45 -12.86
N ALA A 204 -10.44 31.58 -13.25
CA ALA A 204 -9.30 31.01 -12.53
C ALA A 204 -8.03 31.81 -12.79
N THR A 205 -7.09 31.82 -11.86
CA THR A 205 -5.75 32.41 -12.07
C THR A 205 -4.69 31.44 -11.56
N PHE A 206 -3.83 31.00 -12.47
CA PHE A 206 -2.70 30.12 -12.21
C PHE A 206 -1.41 30.93 -12.28
N ARG A 207 -0.48 30.65 -11.35
CA ARG A 207 0.82 31.32 -11.25
C ARG A 207 1.85 30.27 -10.87
N ASN A 208 2.71 29.91 -11.81
CA ASN A 208 3.72 28.86 -11.65
C ASN A 208 3.13 27.50 -11.18
N THR A 209 1.87 27.23 -11.55
CA THR A 209 1.08 26.08 -11.12
C THR A 209 1.32 24.88 -12.04
N LEU A 210 1.30 23.65 -11.54
CA LEU A 210 1.40 22.46 -12.40
C LEU A 210 0.15 22.34 -13.29
N LEU A 211 0.32 21.81 -14.50
CA LEU A 211 -0.80 21.51 -15.40
C LEU A 211 -1.76 20.50 -14.76
N GLU A 212 -1.26 19.57 -13.94
CA GLU A 212 -2.11 18.67 -13.15
C GLU A 212 -3.10 19.43 -12.25
N ASP A 213 -2.58 20.29 -11.36
CA ASP A 213 -3.39 21.08 -10.42
C ASP A 213 -4.40 21.99 -11.16
N ALA A 214 -3.97 22.55 -12.30
CA ALA A 214 -4.84 23.37 -13.13
C ALA A 214 -5.97 22.55 -13.78
N LEU A 215 -5.67 21.35 -14.29
CA LEU A 215 -6.67 20.42 -14.83
C LEU A 215 -7.63 19.93 -13.75
N VAL A 216 -7.17 19.68 -12.52
CA VAL A 216 -8.05 19.38 -11.37
C VAL A 216 -9.04 20.55 -11.18
N ALA A 217 -8.55 21.76 -10.94
CA ALA A 217 -9.40 22.93 -10.68
C ALA A 217 -10.38 23.25 -11.82
N VAL A 218 -9.92 23.20 -13.07
CA VAL A 218 -10.75 23.47 -14.27
C VAL A 218 -11.78 22.36 -14.51
N THR A 219 -11.44 21.08 -14.29
CA THR A 219 -12.41 19.98 -14.51
C THR A 219 -13.40 19.82 -13.36
N GLU A 220 -12.99 20.00 -12.10
CA GLU A 220 -13.89 19.91 -10.94
C GLU A 220 -14.94 21.01 -10.93
N SER A 221 -14.58 22.25 -11.27
CA SER A 221 -15.54 23.36 -11.41
C SER A 221 -16.60 23.10 -12.49
N ALA A 222 -16.28 22.30 -13.51
CA ALA A 222 -17.21 21.81 -14.52
C ALA A 222 -17.92 20.47 -14.16
N LYS A 223 -17.65 19.88 -12.99
CA LYS A 223 -18.11 18.54 -12.55
C LYS A 223 -17.65 17.39 -13.46
N LEU A 224 -16.46 17.52 -14.01
CA LEU A 224 -15.78 16.57 -14.88
C LEU A 224 -14.55 15.98 -14.18
N LYS A 225 -13.86 15.06 -14.86
CA LYS A 225 -12.56 14.53 -14.47
C LYS A 225 -11.69 14.34 -15.71
N TYR A 226 -10.40 14.62 -15.63
CA TYR A 226 -9.44 14.20 -16.65
C TYR A 226 -8.93 12.77 -16.40
N VAL A 227 -8.41 12.15 -17.46
CA VAL A 227 -7.64 10.90 -17.41
C VAL A 227 -6.41 11.08 -18.29
N ALA A 228 -5.22 10.80 -17.76
CA ALA A 228 -4.01 10.75 -18.56
C ALA A 228 -4.01 9.50 -19.45
N LEU A 229 -3.90 9.71 -20.76
CA LEU A 229 -3.59 8.68 -21.75
C LEU A 229 -2.07 8.63 -21.99
N SER A 230 -1.62 7.83 -22.95
CA SER A 230 -0.18 7.67 -23.24
C SER A 230 0.52 8.98 -23.63
N SER A 231 -0.18 9.84 -24.36
CA SER A 231 0.34 11.06 -25.01
C SER A 231 -0.73 12.17 -25.13
N SER A 232 -1.81 12.08 -24.35
CA SER A 232 -2.91 13.04 -24.35
C SER A 232 -3.71 12.97 -23.03
N VAL A 233 -4.46 14.01 -22.73
CA VAL A 233 -5.34 14.09 -21.56
C VAL A 233 -6.79 14.02 -22.04
N PHE A 234 -7.60 13.10 -21.51
CA PHE A 234 -9.01 12.96 -21.89
C PHE A 234 -9.93 13.47 -20.79
N VAL A 235 -10.67 14.55 -21.05
CA VAL A 235 -11.60 15.19 -20.10
C VAL A 235 -13.02 14.67 -20.33
N THR A 236 -13.61 14.02 -19.32
CA THR A 236 -14.93 13.37 -19.43
C THR A 236 -15.67 13.34 -18.07
N THR A 237 -16.81 12.67 -18.01
CA THR A 237 -17.55 12.44 -16.76
C THR A 237 -16.79 11.48 -15.83
N PRO A 238 -16.88 11.63 -14.49
CA PRO A 238 -16.19 10.74 -13.54
C PRO A 238 -16.47 9.24 -13.73
N LYS A 239 -17.68 8.88 -14.18
CA LYS A 239 -18.06 7.48 -14.47
C LYS A 239 -17.28 6.91 -15.66
N LYS A 240 -17.17 7.68 -16.75
CA LYS A 240 -16.48 7.25 -17.98
C LYS A 240 -14.95 7.32 -17.82
N ALA A 241 -14.46 8.31 -17.07
CA ALA A 241 -13.06 8.37 -16.63
C ALA A 241 -12.62 7.07 -15.94
N ARG A 242 -13.39 6.62 -14.94
CA ARG A 242 -13.16 5.35 -14.24
C ARG A 242 -13.21 4.13 -15.15
N GLN A 243 -14.05 4.12 -16.20
CA GLN A 243 -14.08 3.03 -17.18
C GLN A 243 -12.81 3.03 -18.04
N ILE A 244 -12.35 4.19 -18.51
CA ILE A 244 -11.10 4.33 -19.29
C ILE A 244 -9.90 3.91 -18.45
N GLU A 245 -9.80 4.33 -17.18
CA GLU A 245 -8.75 3.89 -16.25
C GLU A 245 -8.71 2.36 -16.08
N ILE A 246 -9.88 1.71 -16.00
CA ILE A 246 -10.00 0.24 -15.92
C ILE A 246 -9.60 -0.41 -17.26
N GLU A 247 -9.95 0.18 -18.40
CA GLU A 247 -9.57 -0.34 -19.72
C GLU A 247 -8.08 -0.15 -20.02
N GLN A 248 -7.46 0.97 -19.64
CA GLN A 248 -6.02 1.16 -19.75
C GLN A 248 -5.26 0.10 -18.96
N ARG A 249 -5.68 -0.16 -17.71
CA ARG A 249 -5.14 -1.25 -16.88
C ARG A 249 -5.28 -2.65 -17.51
N LYS A 250 -6.20 -2.84 -18.47
CA LYS A 250 -6.34 -4.07 -19.28
C LYS A 250 -5.60 -4.02 -20.62
N ARG A 251 -5.42 -2.84 -21.22
CA ARG A 251 -4.84 -2.64 -22.57
C ARG A 251 -3.33 -2.50 -22.57
N VAL A 252 -2.70 -2.12 -21.46
CA VAL A 252 -1.23 -2.17 -21.32
C VAL A 252 -0.79 -3.63 -21.31
N LYS A 253 -0.59 -4.22 -22.50
CA LYS A 253 0.31 -5.35 -22.67
C LYS A 253 1.72 -4.81 -22.39
N PRO A 254 2.45 -5.31 -21.38
CA PRO A 254 3.82 -4.90 -21.19
C PRO A 254 4.62 -5.28 -22.44
N ASN A 255 5.40 -4.33 -22.95
CA ASN A 255 6.38 -4.60 -23.99
C ASN A 255 7.27 -5.75 -23.51
N ALA A 256 7.54 -6.75 -24.37
CA ALA A 256 8.01 -8.07 -23.94
C ALA A 256 9.51 -8.12 -23.58
N GLN A 257 9.95 -7.22 -22.70
CA GLN A 257 11.05 -7.49 -21.78
C GLN A 257 10.73 -8.80 -21.03
N PRO A 258 11.68 -9.74 -20.89
CA PRO A 258 11.46 -10.93 -20.08
C PRO A 258 11.09 -10.51 -18.66
N LYS A 259 10.00 -11.05 -18.10
CA LYS A 259 9.56 -10.72 -16.75
C LYS A 259 10.63 -11.17 -15.75
N LYS A 260 11.43 -10.22 -15.23
CA LYS A 260 12.49 -10.49 -14.27
C LYS A 260 11.94 -10.35 -12.86
N PHE A 261 11.91 -11.44 -12.10
CA PHE A 261 11.66 -11.34 -10.68
C PHE A 261 12.86 -10.68 -10.00
N ARG A 262 12.58 -9.71 -9.13
CA ARG A 262 13.56 -8.96 -8.37
C ARG A 262 13.16 -8.93 -6.90
N ALA A 263 14.15 -8.91 -6.04
CA ALA A 263 13.95 -8.75 -4.62
C ALA A 263 15.11 -7.98 -3.99
N GLY A 264 14.80 -7.29 -2.90
CA GLY A 264 15.76 -6.53 -2.11
C GLY A 264 15.35 -6.54 -0.65
N ALA A 265 16.33 -6.62 0.25
CA ALA A 265 16.08 -6.76 1.68
C ALA A 265 16.98 -5.84 2.52
N HIS A 266 16.44 -5.38 3.65
CA HIS A 266 17.16 -4.58 4.63
C HIS A 266 16.61 -4.76 6.05
N ALA A 267 17.48 -4.93 7.04
CA ALA A 267 17.13 -4.85 8.45
C ALA A 267 17.46 -3.43 8.95
N GLN A 268 16.44 -2.58 9.07
CA GLN A 268 16.60 -1.23 9.58
C GLN A 268 16.52 -1.25 11.11
N ASP A 269 17.54 -0.73 11.78
CA ASP A 269 17.53 -0.52 13.22
C ASP A 269 16.43 0.48 13.64
N ILE A 270 15.64 0.08 14.64
CA ILE A 270 14.54 0.83 15.28
C ILE A 270 14.73 0.95 16.80
N THR A 271 15.92 0.66 17.31
CA THR A 271 16.24 0.74 18.75
C THR A 271 16.06 2.18 19.27
N PRO A 272 15.37 2.41 20.40
CA PRO A 272 15.21 3.75 20.96
C PRO A 272 16.56 4.33 21.44
N THR A 273 16.71 5.65 21.29
CA THR A 273 17.90 6.40 21.70
C THR A 273 17.73 7.17 23.03
N LYS A 274 16.52 7.19 23.59
CA LYS A 274 16.18 7.86 24.85
C LYS A 274 15.71 6.86 25.88
N PHE A 275 16.14 7.04 27.12
CA PHE A 275 15.81 6.23 28.28
C PHE A 275 15.58 7.12 29.51
N PRO A 276 14.77 6.69 30.50
CA PRO A 276 13.97 5.46 30.50
C PRO A 276 12.80 5.51 29.51
N ILE A 277 12.27 4.35 29.11
CA ILE A 277 11.15 4.23 28.17
C ILE A 277 10.17 3.13 28.60
N SER A 278 8.86 3.39 28.49
CA SER A 278 7.79 2.40 28.77
C SER A 278 7.89 1.20 27.84
N VAL A 279 7.46 0.02 28.30
CA VAL A 279 7.54 -1.26 27.57
C VAL A 279 6.18 -1.96 27.52
N ASN A 280 5.65 -2.21 26.31
CA ASN A 280 4.38 -2.93 26.13
C ASN A 280 4.54 -4.42 26.49
N GLY A 281 3.45 -5.03 27.02
CA GLY A 281 3.34 -6.48 27.28
C GLY A 281 2.85 -6.82 28.71
N GLY A 282 3.13 -5.94 29.67
CA GLY A 282 2.57 -6.04 31.03
C GLY A 282 1.21 -5.33 31.18
N MET A 283 0.43 -5.71 32.20
CA MET A 283 -0.75 -4.92 32.61
C MET A 283 -0.40 -3.70 33.46
N ALA A 284 0.73 -3.76 34.16
CA ALA A 284 1.36 -2.62 34.83
C ALA A 284 2.41 -2.01 33.90
N ASP A 285 2.56 -0.68 33.93
CA ASP A 285 3.66 -0.03 33.23
C ASP A 285 4.99 -0.48 33.83
N ARG A 286 5.98 -0.68 32.97
CA ARG A 286 7.36 -0.97 33.33
C ARG A 286 8.26 -0.19 32.40
N GLN A 287 9.33 0.36 32.93
CA GLN A 287 10.29 1.10 32.12
C GLN A 287 11.60 0.32 31.96
N ALA A 288 12.14 0.34 30.74
CA ALA A 288 13.49 -0.10 30.46
C ALA A 288 14.45 1.09 30.51
N THR A 289 15.66 0.85 31.03
CA THR A 289 16.76 1.82 31.10
C THR A 289 17.93 1.47 30.17
N LYS A 290 17.87 0.30 29.52
CA LYS A 290 18.92 -0.24 28.65
C LYS A 290 18.37 -1.22 27.60
N VAL A 291 19.23 -1.61 26.68
CA VAL A 291 18.97 -2.57 25.60
C VAL A 291 19.83 -3.81 25.84
N ASN A 292 19.26 -5.01 25.62
CA ASN A 292 19.98 -6.28 25.61
C ASN A 292 20.48 -6.61 24.20
N ASP A 293 19.63 -6.41 23.19
CA ASP A 293 19.91 -6.62 21.77
C ASP A 293 19.08 -5.64 20.91
N ARG A 294 19.59 -5.27 19.73
CA ARG A 294 18.99 -4.23 18.89
C ARG A 294 17.68 -4.68 18.26
N LEU A 295 16.72 -3.75 18.22
CA LEU A 295 15.41 -3.94 17.61
C LEU A 295 15.46 -3.54 16.14
N HIS A 296 14.83 -4.31 15.24
CA HIS A 296 14.85 -4.06 13.80
C HIS A 296 13.45 -4.08 13.16
N ALA A 297 13.25 -3.22 12.16
CA ALA A 297 12.26 -3.36 11.10
C ALA A 297 12.88 -4.11 9.92
N ARG A 298 12.57 -5.39 9.78
CA ARG A 298 13.12 -6.27 8.74
C ARG A 298 12.22 -6.22 7.51
N CYS A 299 12.73 -5.63 6.44
CA CYS A 299 12.00 -5.27 5.24
C CYS A 299 12.43 -6.16 4.07
N LEU A 300 11.45 -6.73 3.36
CA LEU A 300 11.61 -7.49 2.12
C LEU A 300 10.70 -6.88 1.04
N VAL A 301 11.30 -6.39 -0.05
CA VAL A 301 10.58 -5.86 -1.21
C VAL A 301 10.67 -6.88 -2.35
N LEU A 302 9.53 -7.19 -2.97
CA LEU A 302 9.39 -8.13 -4.08
C LEU A 302 8.79 -7.42 -5.29
N ASP A 303 9.29 -7.72 -6.50
CA ASP A 303 8.91 -7.10 -7.77
C ASP A 303 8.92 -8.16 -8.88
N ASP A 304 7.77 -8.41 -9.53
CA ASP A 304 7.65 -9.39 -10.62
C ASP A 304 7.72 -8.75 -12.04
N GLY A 305 8.02 -7.45 -12.11
CA GLY A 305 7.98 -6.63 -13.31
C GLY A 305 6.64 -5.91 -13.57
N ALA A 306 5.56 -6.24 -12.86
CA ALA A 306 4.24 -5.62 -12.98
C ALA A 306 3.65 -5.18 -11.61
N THR A 307 3.87 -5.98 -10.57
CA THR A 307 3.49 -5.72 -9.19
C THR A 307 4.76 -5.63 -8.34
N ARG A 308 4.87 -4.55 -7.57
CA ARG A 308 5.83 -4.41 -6.47
C ARG A 308 5.07 -4.34 -5.14
N LEU A 309 5.58 -5.04 -4.12
CA LEU A 309 5.04 -5.06 -2.76
C LEU A 309 6.15 -5.13 -1.71
N ALA A 310 5.83 -4.77 -0.47
CA ALA A 310 6.76 -4.80 0.66
C ALA A 310 6.17 -5.57 1.85
N LEU A 311 6.96 -6.47 2.43
CA LEU A 311 6.69 -7.19 3.66
C LEU A 311 7.64 -6.69 4.74
N VAL A 312 7.12 -6.19 5.85
CA VAL A 312 7.92 -5.68 6.97
C VAL A 312 7.49 -6.32 8.28
N VAL A 313 8.45 -6.84 9.03
CA VAL A 313 8.24 -7.32 10.41
C VAL A 313 9.15 -6.55 11.35
N CYS A 314 8.55 -5.95 12.38
CA CYS A 314 9.22 -5.07 13.32
C CYS A 314 9.32 -5.71 14.70
N ASP A 315 10.48 -5.59 15.34
CA ASP A 315 10.69 -5.99 16.74
C ASP A 315 9.93 -5.04 17.69
N SER A 316 8.65 -5.34 17.89
CA SER A 316 7.70 -4.59 18.70
C SER A 316 6.64 -5.53 19.27
N CYS A 317 5.92 -5.10 20.32
CA CYS A 317 4.77 -5.84 20.86
C CYS A 317 3.56 -5.76 19.90
N MET A 318 3.26 -4.56 19.41
CA MET A 318 2.13 -4.28 18.51
C MET A 318 2.37 -2.93 17.86
N ILE A 319 1.84 -2.68 16.66
CA ILE A 319 2.04 -1.39 15.98
C ILE A 319 0.69 -0.83 15.52
N PRO A 320 0.19 0.27 16.12
CA PRO A 320 -1.12 0.82 15.80
C PRO A 320 -1.08 1.68 14.53
N ARG A 321 -2.26 2.04 14.02
CA ARG A 321 -2.39 2.71 12.71
C ARG A 321 -1.69 4.06 12.61
N GLU A 322 -1.62 4.82 13.70
CA GLU A 322 -0.92 6.11 13.72
C GLU A 322 0.62 5.96 13.72
N VAL A 323 1.14 4.73 13.63
CA VAL A 323 2.52 4.44 13.21
C VAL A 323 2.55 3.79 11.82
N THR A 324 1.68 2.80 11.53
CA THR A 324 1.74 2.10 10.23
C THR A 324 1.36 2.99 9.05
N ASP A 325 0.38 3.87 9.19
CA ASP A 325 -0.15 4.64 8.08
C ASP A 325 0.82 5.76 7.65
N PRO A 326 1.42 6.55 8.57
CA PRO A 326 2.50 7.47 8.22
C PRO A 326 3.71 6.75 7.61
N ALA A 327 4.11 5.59 8.16
CA ALA A 327 5.22 4.81 7.61
C ALA A 327 4.95 4.35 6.16
N LYS A 328 3.72 3.91 5.86
CA LYS A 328 3.30 3.56 4.50
C LYS A 328 3.27 4.75 3.55
N GLN A 329 2.77 5.90 3.99
CA GLN A 329 2.75 7.12 3.17
C GLN A 329 4.17 7.58 2.81
N LEU A 330 5.08 7.63 3.80
CA LEU A 330 6.48 7.98 3.60
C LEU A 330 7.20 6.99 2.67
N ALA A 331 7.03 5.69 2.91
CA ALA A 331 7.60 4.64 2.06
C ALA A 331 7.06 4.69 0.63
N SER A 332 5.75 4.94 0.46
CA SER A 332 5.10 5.02 -0.84
C SER A 332 5.66 6.19 -1.66
N LYS A 333 5.76 7.38 -1.04
CA LYS A 333 6.37 8.57 -1.65
C LYS A 333 7.84 8.32 -2.08
N ALA A 334 8.59 7.55 -1.31
CA ALA A 334 10.01 7.28 -1.58
C ALA A 334 10.27 6.13 -2.58
N THR A 335 9.31 5.24 -2.83
CA THR A 335 9.55 3.98 -3.58
C THR A 335 8.58 3.72 -4.73
N GLY A 336 7.46 4.46 -4.81
CA GLY A 336 6.36 4.19 -5.74
C GLY A 336 5.52 2.95 -5.39
N ILE A 337 5.79 2.26 -4.28
CA ILE A 337 4.97 1.13 -3.82
C ILE A 337 3.65 1.69 -3.23
N PRO A 338 2.47 1.32 -3.74
CA PRO A 338 1.19 1.79 -3.18
C PRO A 338 1.03 1.39 -1.70
N PRO A 339 0.42 2.22 -0.82
CA PRO A 339 0.27 1.92 0.61
C PRO A 339 -0.46 0.59 0.90
N GLU A 340 -1.40 0.20 0.05
CA GLU A 340 -2.15 -1.06 0.10
C GLU A 340 -1.32 -2.28 -0.31
N ARG A 341 -0.14 -2.08 -0.90
CA ARG A 341 0.86 -3.12 -1.24
C ARG A 341 2.02 -3.18 -0.24
N ILE A 342 1.88 -2.51 0.90
CA ILE A 342 2.82 -2.57 2.01
C ILE A 342 2.13 -3.29 3.17
N LEU A 343 2.77 -4.32 3.72
CA LEU A 343 2.40 -5.00 4.96
C LEU A 343 3.44 -4.63 6.03
N ILE A 344 2.98 -4.12 7.17
CA ILE A 344 3.82 -3.87 8.35
C ILE A 344 3.22 -4.66 9.51
N SER A 345 3.99 -5.56 10.13
CA SER A 345 3.56 -6.33 11.30
C SER A 345 4.55 -6.25 12.46
N ALA A 346 4.08 -6.58 13.66
CA ALA A 346 4.92 -6.76 14.84
C ALA A 346 5.40 -8.22 14.97
N THR A 347 6.54 -8.45 15.61
CA THR A 347 6.92 -9.78 16.11
C THR A 347 6.13 -10.19 17.34
N HIS A 348 5.52 -9.24 18.05
CA HIS A 348 4.91 -9.46 19.36
C HIS A 348 5.90 -9.71 20.50
N THR A 349 7.12 -9.18 20.43
CA THR A 349 8.02 -9.16 21.61
C THR A 349 7.44 -8.29 22.74
N HIS A 350 7.28 -8.86 23.94
CA HIS A 350 6.84 -8.14 25.15
C HIS A 350 7.99 -7.36 25.83
N THR A 351 9.14 -7.24 25.18
CA THR A 351 10.33 -6.50 25.64
C THR A 351 10.74 -5.40 24.66
N ALA A 352 9.78 -4.76 23.99
CA ALA A 352 10.00 -3.61 23.12
C ALA A 352 9.24 -2.35 23.62
N PRO A 353 9.67 -1.13 23.22
CA PRO A 353 9.06 0.10 23.69
C PRO A 353 7.56 0.19 23.42
N THR A 354 6.85 0.88 24.30
CA THR A 354 5.42 1.13 24.16
C THR A 354 5.14 2.03 22.98
N VAL A 355 4.38 1.53 22.00
CA VAL A 355 3.90 2.31 20.84
C VAL A 355 2.38 2.30 20.70
N ALA A 356 1.67 1.44 21.45
CA ALA A 356 0.22 1.48 21.59
C ALA A 356 -0.18 1.57 23.08
N GLY A 357 -1.15 2.45 23.37
CA GLY A 357 -1.71 2.60 24.73
C GLY A 357 -2.63 1.43 25.09
N VAL A 358 -2.10 0.47 25.85
CA VAL A 358 -2.80 -0.74 26.32
C VAL A 358 -2.48 -0.95 27.79
N PHE A 359 -3.50 -1.23 28.60
CA PHE A 359 -3.41 -1.21 30.06
C PHE A 359 -2.68 0.07 30.55
N GLN A 360 -1.68 -0.04 31.42
CA GLN A 360 -1.05 1.14 32.02
C GLN A 360 0.15 1.68 31.23
N SER A 361 0.68 0.93 30.26
CA SER A 361 1.73 1.43 29.37
C SER A 361 1.13 2.40 28.34
N GLU A 362 1.62 3.64 28.33
CA GLU A 362 1.27 4.67 27.34
C GLU A 362 2.51 5.05 26.51
N PRO A 363 2.36 5.38 25.21
CA PRO A 363 3.49 5.46 24.30
C PRO A 363 4.24 6.80 24.33
N ASP A 364 5.55 6.75 24.10
CA ASP A 364 6.35 7.94 23.78
C ASP A 364 6.10 8.34 22.32
N LEU A 365 5.53 9.53 22.11
CA LEU A 365 5.18 10.03 20.77
C LEU A 365 6.41 10.26 19.88
N ALA A 366 7.53 10.72 20.44
CA ALA A 366 8.75 10.92 19.67
C ALA A 366 9.35 9.57 19.23
N TYR A 367 9.20 8.50 20.03
CA TYR A 367 9.55 7.15 19.58
C TYR A 367 8.59 6.60 18.53
N ARG A 368 7.28 6.92 18.58
CA ARG A 368 6.33 6.56 17.51
C ARG A 368 6.69 7.19 16.17
N ASP A 369 7.00 8.49 16.16
CA ASP A 369 7.39 9.22 14.95
C ASP A 369 8.72 8.68 14.39
N PHE A 370 9.70 8.44 15.28
CA PHE A 370 10.96 7.79 14.93
C PHE A 370 10.74 6.40 14.31
N LEU A 371 9.88 5.57 14.91
CA LEU A 371 9.58 4.23 14.41
C LEU A 371 8.92 4.29 13.03
N ALA A 372 7.96 5.19 12.82
CA ALA A 372 7.30 5.35 11.52
C ALA A 372 8.30 5.77 10.42
N ALA A 373 9.17 6.75 10.72
CA ALA A 373 10.22 7.18 9.80
C ALA A 373 11.24 6.07 9.51
N LYS A 374 11.65 5.30 10.52
CA LYS A 374 12.60 4.20 10.36
C LYS A 374 12.02 3.02 9.59
N ILE A 375 10.74 2.68 9.76
CA ILE A 375 10.08 1.68 8.92
C ILE A 375 10.11 2.11 7.43
N ALA A 376 9.80 3.39 7.15
CA ALA A 376 9.86 3.93 5.78
C ALA A 376 11.29 3.92 5.20
N GLU A 377 12.29 4.29 5.99
CA GLU A 377 13.71 4.21 5.63
C GLU A 377 14.13 2.77 5.30
N GLY A 378 13.67 1.79 6.09
CA GLY A 378 13.92 0.37 5.87
C GLY A 378 13.33 -0.17 4.57
N ILE A 379 12.07 0.18 4.28
CA ILE A 379 11.42 -0.16 3.01
C ILE A 379 12.16 0.49 1.84
N THR A 380 12.57 1.75 1.98
CA THR A 380 13.30 2.50 0.94
C THR A 380 14.65 1.85 0.62
N LYS A 381 15.43 1.47 1.63
CA LYS A 381 16.70 0.74 1.46
C LYS A 381 16.52 -0.68 0.92
N ALA A 382 15.45 -1.37 1.29
CA ALA A 382 15.13 -2.68 0.70
C ALA A 382 14.75 -2.53 -0.79
N ASN A 383 13.98 -1.50 -1.15
CA ASN A 383 13.61 -1.18 -2.54
C ASN A 383 14.83 -0.76 -3.39
N SER A 384 15.76 0.04 -2.84
CA SER A 384 16.99 0.43 -3.56
C SER A 384 17.98 -0.73 -3.74
N ARG A 385 17.73 -1.87 -3.08
CA ARG A 385 18.51 -3.13 -3.20
C ARG A 385 17.82 -4.16 -4.10
N LEU A 386 16.79 -3.79 -4.87
CA LEU A 386 16.13 -4.68 -5.82
C LEU A 386 17.11 -5.20 -6.88
N ALA A 387 17.55 -6.45 -6.71
CA ALA A 387 18.38 -7.18 -7.66
C ALA A 387 17.58 -8.36 -8.26
N PRO A 388 17.98 -8.92 -9.43
CA PRO A 388 17.42 -10.17 -9.94
C PRO A 388 17.44 -11.25 -8.85
N ALA A 389 16.34 -12.00 -8.73
CA ALA A 389 16.17 -12.97 -7.64
C ALA A 389 15.33 -14.18 -8.08
N ARG A 390 15.47 -15.27 -7.33
CA ARG A 390 14.64 -16.47 -7.39
C ARG A 390 13.94 -16.66 -6.06
N ILE A 391 12.70 -17.15 -6.10
CA ILE A 391 11.83 -17.24 -4.93
C ILE A 391 11.20 -18.61 -4.80
N GLY A 392 11.07 -19.11 -3.58
CA GLY A 392 10.44 -20.38 -3.29
C GLY A 392 9.96 -20.46 -1.84
N TRP A 393 9.08 -21.41 -1.55
CA TRP A 393 8.45 -21.56 -0.25
C TRP A 393 8.33 -23.03 0.13
N GLY A 394 8.10 -23.26 1.42
CA GLY A 394 7.92 -24.57 2.02
C GLY A 394 7.25 -24.47 3.38
N VAL A 395 7.02 -25.63 4.00
CA VAL A 395 6.49 -25.74 5.36
C VAL A 395 7.33 -26.76 6.11
N GLY A 396 7.92 -26.35 7.22
CA GLY A 396 8.47 -27.25 8.25
C GLY A 396 7.48 -27.40 9.39
N ALA A 397 7.83 -28.15 10.44
CA ALA A 397 7.02 -28.22 11.65
C ALA A 397 7.89 -28.35 12.90
N ASP A 398 7.52 -27.64 13.96
CA ASP A 398 8.06 -27.80 15.31
C ASP A 398 6.90 -27.85 16.33
N PRO A 399 6.47 -29.04 16.77
CA PRO A 399 5.44 -29.20 17.79
C PRO A 399 6.00 -29.10 19.23
N THR A 400 7.30 -28.85 19.41
CA THR A 400 7.96 -28.91 20.72
C THR A 400 7.90 -27.59 21.50
N GLN A 401 7.64 -26.47 20.81
CA GLN A 401 7.66 -25.12 21.39
C GLN A 401 6.30 -24.38 21.32
N VAL A 402 5.22 -25.01 20.87
CA VAL A 402 3.86 -24.42 20.82
C VAL A 402 2.84 -25.22 21.61
N PHE A 403 2.19 -24.55 22.57
CA PHE A 403 1.17 -25.13 23.44
C PHE A 403 0.02 -24.14 23.61
N ASN A 404 -1.22 -24.63 23.59
CA ASN A 404 -2.37 -23.79 23.88
C ASN A 404 -2.34 -23.37 25.35
N ARG A 405 -2.39 -22.05 25.58
CA ARG A 405 -2.19 -21.44 26.89
C ARG A 405 -3.48 -21.30 27.70
N ARG A 406 -4.63 -21.49 27.04
CA ARG A 406 -5.96 -21.52 27.66
C ARG A 406 -6.29 -22.97 28.02
N TRP A 407 -6.75 -23.20 29.25
CA TRP A 407 -7.08 -24.53 29.74
C TRP A 407 -8.50 -24.57 30.30
N LYS A 408 -9.25 -25.63 29.99
CA LYS A 408 -10.50 -25.95 30.67
C LYS A 408 -10.17 -26.39 32.09
N THR A 409 -10.93 -25.89 33.07
CA THR A 409 -10.77 -26.26 34.47
C THR A 409 -12.04 -26.88 35.03
N LYS A 410 -11.92 -27.59 36.15
CA LYS A 410 -13.08 -28.11 36.90
C LYS A 410 -14.06 -26.96 37.27
N PRO A 411 -15.38 -27.21 37.25
CA PRO A 411 -16.37 -26.27 37.76
C PRO A 411 -16.08 -25.85 39.20
N GLY A 412 -16.27 -24.58 39.53
CA GLY A 412 -15.99 -24.02 40.86
C GLY A 412 -14.51 -23.77 41.17
N SER A 413 -13.59 -24.01 40.22
CA SER A 413 -12.17 -23.70 40.44
C SER A 413 -11.93 -22.20 40.68
N LEU A 414 -11.13 -21.86 41.69
CA LEU A 414 -10.76 -20.48 42.03
C LEU A 414 -9.98 -19.76 40.90
N LEU A 415 -9.50 -20.49 39.90
CA LEU A 415 -8.90 -19.95 38.69
C LEU A 415 -9.87 -19.16 37.79
N LEU A 416 -11.18 -19.40 37.92
CA LEU A 416 -12.23 -18.89 37.02
C LEU A 416 -12.84 -17.54 37.44
N LYS A 417 -12.22 -16.82 38.37
CA LYS A 417 -12.68 -15.48 38.78
C LYS A 417 -12.31 -14.43 37.73
N ASP A 418 -13.32 -13.77 37.18
CA ASP A 418 -13.16 -12.68 36.23
C ASP A 418 -12.86 -11.33 36.95
N PRO A 419 -12.36 -10.30 36.25
CA PRO A 419 -12.04 -9.01 36.85
C PRO A 419 -13.26 -8.08 36.99
N PHE A 420 -14.44 -8.51 36.54
CA PHE A 420 -15.70 -7.78 36.63
C PHE A 420 -16.54 -8.19 37.85
N GLY A 421 -16.14 -9.23 38.56
CA GLY A 421 -16.86 -9.79 39.71
C GLY A 421 -17.94 -10.80 39.32
N LYS A 422 -17.82 -11.42 38.15
CA LYS A 422 -18.70 -12.50 37.66
C LYS A 422 -17.91 -13.82 37.64
N GLU A 423 -18.61 -14.93 37.80
CA GLU A 423 -18.04 -16.28 37.76
C GLU A 423 -18.48 -16.99 36.48
N THR A 424 -18.23 -16.33 35.33
CA THR A 424 -18.69 -16.79 34.00
C THR A 424 -17.62 -17.49 33.16
N ASP A 425 -16.36 -17.41 33.56
CA ASP A 425 -15.27 -18.06 32.85
C ASP A 425 -15.32 -19.58 33.01
N LYS A 426 -14.94 -20.31 31.95
CA LYS A 426 -14.81 -21.77 31.92
C LYS A 426 -13.39 -22.22 31.59
N VAL A 427 -12.53 -21.27 31.23
CA VAL A 427 -11.14 -21.50 30.85
C VAL A 427 -10.21 -20.48 31.49
N ARG A 428 -8.99 -20.92 31.80
CA ARG A 428 -7.93 -20.09 32.38
C ARG A 428 -6.75 -19.96 31.43
N MET A 429 -6.34 -18.72 31.14
CA MET A 429 -5.02 -18.43 30.55
C MET A 429 -3.92 -18.64 31.60
N ASN A 430 -2.85 -19.34 31.23
CA ASN A 430 -1.63 -19.53 32.02
C ASN A 430 -1.92 -20.02 33.47
N PRO A 431 -2.55 -21.19 33.66
CA PRO A 431 -3.03 -21.65 34.97
C PRO A 431 -1.92 -22.13 35.93
N GLY A 432 -0.68 -22.26 35.47
CA GLY A 432 0.41 -22.89 36.22
C GLY A 432 0.58 -24.38 35.88
N TYR A 433 1.77 -24.91 36.11
CA TYR A 433 2.12 -26.30 35.77
C TYR A 433 1.37 -27.30 36.65
N LEU A 434 0.78 -28.33 36.04
CA LEU A 434 0.13 -29.46 36.71
C LEU A 434 -0.88 -29.05 37.81
N HIS A 435 -1.57 -27.91 37.62
CA HIS A 435 -2.58 -27.46 38.60
C HIS A 435 -3.71 -28.51 38.73
N PRO A 436 -4.15 -28.88 39.94
CA PRO A 436 -5.03 -30.04 40.16
C PRO A 436 -6.42 -29.91 39.52
N ASP A 437 -6.84 -28.69 39.16
CA ASP A 437 -8.12 -28.42 38.49
C ASP A 437 -8.06 -28.43 36.96
N LEU A 438 -6.89 -28.67 36.35
CA LEU A 438 -6.79 -28.77 34.89
C LEU A 438 -7.51 -29.99 34.35
N ILE A 439 -8.22 -29.82 33.24
CA ILE A 439 -8.84 -30.91 32.49
C ILE A 439 -8.03 -31.13 31.20
N GLU A 440 -8.05 -30.15 30.31
CA GLU A 440 -7.40 -30.21 28.99
C GLU A 440 -7.19 -28.79 28.43
N PRO A 441 -6.33 -28.61 27.41
CA PRO A 441 -6.25 -27.35 26.68
C PRO A 441 -7.57 -26.96 26.01
N ALA A 442 -7.85 -25.67 25.92
CA ALA A 442 -9.12 -25.12 25.43
C ALA A 442 -9.18 -24.93 23.89
N GLY A 443 -8.11 -25.28 23.18
CA GLY A 443 -7.98 -25.15 21.73
C GLY A 443 -6.81 -25.98 21.20
N PRO A 444 -6.65 -26.07 19.87
CA PRO A 444 -5.57 -26.84 19.24
C PRO A 444 -4.24 -26.06 19.29
N VAL A 445 -3.25 -26.52 18.54
CA VAL A 445 -1.99 -25.82 18.25
C VAL A 445 -1.71 -25.87 16.75
N ASP A 446 -0.86 -24.97 16.26
CA ASP A 446 -0.37 -24.96 14.89
C ASP A 446 1.17 -25.07 14.89
N PRO A 447 1.73 -26.27 14.66
CA PRO A 447 3.17 -26.51 14.71
C PRO A 447 3.90 -26.13 13.42
N ASP A 448 3.18 -25.77 12.35
CA ASP A 448 3.78 -25.48 11.05
C ASP A 448 4.67 -24.23 11.12
N ILE A 449 5.84 -24.32 10.49
CA ILE A 449 6.71 -23.18 10.20
C ILE A 449 6.65 -22.93 8.69
N SER A 450 5.83 -21.97 8.29
CA SER A 450 5.75 -21.58 6.87
C SER A 450 6.95 -20.71 6.53
N ILE A 451 7.64 -21.01 5.42
CA ILE A 451 8.84 -20.29 4.99
C ILE A 451 8.75 -19.80 3.56
N LEU A 452 9.26 -18.59 3.32
CA LEU A 452 9.47 -17.96 2.04
C LEU A 452 10.95 -17.58 1.92
N SER A 453 11.64 -18.18 0.96
CA SER A 453 13.07 -18.01 0.72
C SER A 453 13.31 -17.26 -0.59
N VAL A 454 14.22 -16.29 -0.52
CA VAL A 454 14.63 -15.44 -1.64
C VAL A 454 16.15 -15.49 -1.76
N GLN A 455 16.63 -15.75 -2.98
CA GLN A 455 18.06 -15.86 -3.29
C GLN A 455 18.38 -15.23 -4.65
N SER A 456 19.65 -14.98 -4.95
CA SER A 456 20.08 -14.56 -6.28
C SER A 456 19.90 -15.68 -7.33
N PRO A 457 20.04 -15.39 -8.64
CA PRO A 457 20.11 -16.42 -9.68
C PRO A 457 21.21 -17.46 -9.43
N GLN A 458 22.32 -17.03 -8.82
CA GLN A 458 23.46 -17.88 -8.43
C GLN A 458 23.23 -18.65 -7.11
N GLY A 459 22.08 -18.47 -6.45
CA GLY A 459 21.75 -19.16 -5.20
C GLY A 459 22.27 -18.51 -3.92
N LYS A 460 22.82 -17.28 -3.99
CA LYS A 460 23.21 -16.54 -2.77
C LYS A 460 21.96 -16.11 -2.00
N PRO A 461 21.80 -16.47 -0.70
CA PRO A 461 20.63 -16.05 0.08
C PRO A 461 20.51 -14.53 0.18
N ILE A 462 19.30 -14.00 -0.02
CA ILE A 462 18.96 -12.58 0.15
C ILE A 462 18.11 -12.40 1.41
N SER A 463 17.07 -13.21 1.57
CA SER A 463 16.19 -13.19 2.74
C SER A 463 15.47 -14.51 2.95
N LEU A 464 15.12 -14.81 4.19
CA LEU A 464 14.19 -15.87 4.55
C LEU A 464 13.15 -15.31 5.52
N LEU A 465 11.89 -15.30 5.11
CA LEU A 465 10.74 -15.02 5.97
C LEU A 465 10.15 -16.33 6.47
N ALA A 466 10.13 -16.51 7.78
CA ALA A 466 9.41 -17.55 8.47
C ALA A 466 8.13 -17.00 9.14
N ASN A 467 7.17 -17.87 9.37
CA ASN A 467 5.96 -17.61 10.15
C ASN A 467 5.72 -18.82 11.06
N TYR A 468 5.54 -18.56 12.36
CA TYR A 468 5.31 -19.59 13.37
C TYR A 468 4.28 -19.10 14.37
N SER A 469 3.31 -19.94 14.73
CA SER A 469 2.16 -19.60 15.56
C SER A 469 2.47 -19.62 17.06
N LEU A 470 3.64 -19.10 17.44
CA LEU A 470 4.08 -18.89 18.82
C LEU A 470 4.05 -17.39 19.15
N HIS A 471 3.69 -17.07 20.39
CA HIS A 471 3.71 -15.73 20.98
C HIS A 471 5.18 -15.30 21.28
N TYR A 472 5.44 -14.38 22.20
CA TYR A 472 6.82 -14.18 22.69
C TYR A 472 7.31 -15.32 23.60
N VAL A 473 8.63 -15.41 23.82
CA VAL A 473 9.25 -16.35 24.77
C VAL A 473 9.67 -15.67 26.06
N GLY A 474 10.28 -14.48 25.96
CA GLY A 474 10.65 -13.64 27.10
C GLY A 474 11.81 -14.17 27.93
N GLY A 475 11.78 -13.85 29.23
CA GLY A 475 12.85 -14.19 30.17
C GLY A 475 14.13 -13.35 30.02
N VAL A 476 14.06 -12.20 29.34
CA VAL A 476 15.19 -11.28 29.12
C VAL A 476 15.04 -9.98 29.96
N PRO A 477 16.13 -9.40 30.49
CA PRO A 477 16.06 -8.40 31.57
C PRO A 477 15.91 -6.94 31.10
N ALA A 478 15.93 -6.67 29.80
CA ALA A 478 15.94 -5.32 29.22
C ALA A 478 15.24 -5.33 27.84
N LEU A 479 15.33 -4.24 27.06
CA LEU A 479 14.76 -4.25 25.71
C LEU A 479 15.42 -5.32 24.82
N SER A 480 14.60 -6.09 24.10
CA SER A 480 15.05 -7.23 23.32
C SER A 480 14.04 -7.60 22.24
N ALA A 481 14.56 -8.03 21.10
CA ALA A 481 13.83 -8.62 19.99
C ALA A 481 13.49 -10.12 20.23
N ASP A 482 13.74 -10.63 21.43
CA ASP A 482 13.31 -11.96 21.91
C ASP A 482 13.85 -13.11 21.00
N TYR A 483 13.19 -14.26 20.98
CA TYR A 483 13.62 -15.39 20.13
C TYR A 483 13.58 -15.07 18.62
N PHE A 484 12.86 -14.03 18.18
CA PHE A 484 12.76 -13.63 16.77
C PHE A 484 14.10 -13.19 16.19
N ALA A 485 14.87 -12.36 16.92
CA ALA A 485 16.23 -12.00 16.51
C ALA A 485 17.22 -13.15 16.65
N MET A 486 17.07 -13.99 17.68
CA MET A 486 17.89 -15.20 17.84
C MET A 486 17.67 -16.17 16.67
N PHE A 487 16.44 -16.35 16.21
CA PHE A 487 16.10 -17.10 15.00
C PHE A 487 16.70 -16.44 13.76
N ALA A 488 16.55 -15.12 13.59
CA ALA A 488 17.05 -14.38 12.42
C ALA A 488 18.57 -14.54 12.26
N ASN A 489 19.32 -14.46 13.36
CA ASN A 489 20.76 -14.70 13.38
C ASN A 489 21.07 -16.17 13.08
N ARG A 490 20.37 -17.10 13.75
CA ARG A 490 20.65 -18.54 13.60
C ARG A 490 20.35 -19.07 12.20
N ILE A 491 19.27 -18.60 11.56
CA ILE A 491 18.97 -19.01 10.20
C ILE A 491 19.99 -18.45 9.21
N ALA A 492 20.58 -17.27 9.46
CA ALA A 492 21.71 -16.76 8.68
C ALA A 492 22.94 -17.66 8.78
N THR A 493 23.26 -18.21 9.97
CA THR A 493 24.28 -19.26 10.13
C THR A 493 23.96 -20.48 9.28
N LEU A 494 22.75 -21.02 9.41
CA LEU A 494 22.38 -22.30 8.79
C LEU A 494 22.35 -22.22 7.25
N VAL A 495 21.97 -21.08 6.66
CA VAL A 495 22.02 -20.88 5.20
C VAL A 495 23.38 -20.37 4.69
N GLY A 496 24.38 -20.23 5.56
CA GLY A 496 25.73 -19.81 5.17
C GLY A 496 25.86 -18.34 4.76
N ALA A 497 25.08 -17.45 5.38
CA ALA A 497 24.93 -16.04 4.96
C ALA A 497 25.25 -14.99 6.04
N GLU A 498 25.91 -15.37 7.14
CA GLU A 498 26.30 -14.46 8.24
C GLU A 498 27.13 -13.27 7.77
N ASN A 499 28.05 -13.52 6.83
CA ASN A 499 28.97 -12.53 6.25
C ASN A 499 28.56 -12.15 4.82
N ALA A 500 27.28 -12.27 4.47
CA ALA A 500 26.80 -11.91 3.13
C ALA A 500 26.84 -10.39 2.92
N ASP A 501 27.33 -9.95 1.76
CA ASP A 501 27.18 -8.57 1.27
C ASP A 501 26.40 -8.52 -0.06
N PRO A 502 25.26 -7.80 -0.17
CA PRO A 502 24.54 -7.13 0.92
C PRO A 502 24.10 -8.10 2.05
N PRO A 503 23.95 -7.60 3.29
CA PRO A 503 23.51 -8.40 4.44
C PRO A 503 22.23 -9.18 4.18
N PHE A 504 22.28 -10.49 4.43
CA PHE A 504 21.12 -11.37 4.43
C PHE A 504 20.15 -10.97 5.55
N VAL A 505 18.84 -11.07 5.27
CA VAL A 505 17.79 -10.70 6.23
C VAL A 505 16.93 -11.92 6.57
N GLY A 506 17.23 -12.57 7.69
CA GLY A 506 16.33 -13.55 8.31
C GLY A 506 15.19 -12.84 9.05
N ILE A 507 13.95 -13.29 8.85
CA ILE A 507 12.74 -12.67 9.38
C ILE A 507 11.87 -13.76 10.01
N MET A 508 11.34 -13.52 11.21
CA MET A 508 10.28 -14.34 11.81
C MET A 508 9.06 -13.44 12.04
N SER A 509 7.96 -13.76 11.37
CA SER A 509 6.64 -13.13 11.56
C SER A 509 5.79 -13.93 12.54
N ASN A 510 4.92 -13.23 13.26
CA ASN A 510 4.00 -13.88 14.18
C ASN A 510 2.86 -14.58 13.43
N GLY A 511 2.70 -15.88 13.64
CA GLY A 511 1.55 -16.68 13.19
C GLY A 511 0.33 -16.42 14.07
N THR A 512 -0.69 -17.28 14.03
CA THR A 512 -1.88 -17.11 14.89
C THR A 512 -1.59 -17.55 16.31
N SER A 513 -1.22 -16.59 17.18
CA SER A 513 -0.66 -16.87 18.52
C SER A 513 -1.52 -16.40 19.69
N GLY A 514 -2.71 -15.85 19.42
CA GLY A 514 -3.55 -15.19 20.44
C GLY A 514 -3.88 -16.06 21.66
N ASP A 515 -3.88 -17.38 21.50
CA ASP A 515 -4.09 -18.38 22.56
C ASP A 515 -2.94 -19.41 22.70
N ILE A 516 -1.76 -19.12 22.14
CA ILE A 516 -0.59 -20.00 22.18
C ILE A 516 0.52 -19.40 23.05
N ASN A 517 1.35 -20.26 23.65
CA ASN A 517 2.65 -19.90 24.23
C ASN A 517 3.64 -21.09 24.12
N ASN A 518 4.83 -20.97 24.73
CA ASN A 518 5.84 -22.03 24.77
C ASN A 518 5.80 -22.91 26.04
N VAL A 519 4.73 -22.80 26.84
CA VAL A 519 4.62 -23.40 28.17
C VAL A 519 3.61 -24.54 28.18
N ASN A 520 4.10 -25.78 28.26
CA ASN A 520 3.24 -26.93 28.44
C ASN A 520 2.80 -27.07 29.91
N PHE A 521 1.67 -26.46 30.27
CA PHE A 521 1.10 -26.56 31.63
C PHE A 521 0.63 -27.97 32.00
N GLY A 522 0.44 -28.87 31.03
CA GLY A 522 0.13 -30.29 31.25
C GLY A 522 1.35 -31.15 31.60
N LYS A 523 2.53 -30.55 31.78
CA LYS A 523 3.77 -31.23 32.19
C LYS A 523 4.43 -30.46 33.33
N ALA A 524 5.37 -31.11 34.02
CA ALA A 524 6.23 -30.44 34.99
C ALA A 524 7.05 -29.33 34.28
N GLY A 525 7.23 -28.19 34.96
CA GLY A 525 8.00 -27.08 34.42
C GLY A 525 9.50 -27.40 34.28
N PRO A 526 10.22 -26.74 33.37
CA PRO A 526 11.61 -27.05 33.01
C PRO A 526 12.66 -26.59 34.05
N GLY A 527 12.26 -26.38 35.31
CA GLY A 527 13.13 -25.85 36.36
C GLY A 527 13.54 -24.39 36.18
N LYS A 528 14.58 -23.98 36.91
CA LYS A 528 15.16 -22.64 36.84
C LYS A 528 16.08 -22.52 35.62
N ARG A 529 15.93 -21.44 34.86
CA ARG A 529 16.72 -21.13 33.67
C ARG A 529 17.47 -19.80 33.81
N GLN A 530 18.56 -19.65 33.07
CA GLN A 530 19.26 -18.37 32.93
C GLN A 530 18.44 -17.37 32.09
N PRO A 531 18.66 -16.05 32.24
CA PRO A 531 18.01 -15.06 31.39
C PRO A 531 18.22 -15.34 29.89
N GLY A 532 17.14 -15.30 29.12
CA GLY A 532 17.11 -15.58 27.68
C GLY A 532 17.37 -17.04 27.27
N GLU A 533 17.54 -17.99 28.19
CA GLU A 533 17.89 -19.37 27.85
C GLU A 533 16.79 -20.08 27.05
N GLN A 534 15.53 -19.98 27.46
CA GLN A 534 14.42 -20.56 26.70
C GLN A 534 14.25 -19.90 25.32
N ALA A 535 14.57 -18.60 25.18
CA ALA A 535 14.54 -17.93 23.89
C ALA A 535 15.58 -18.52 22.91
N ARG A 536 16.79 -18.85 23.40
CA ARG A 536 17.81 -19.55 22.61
C ARG A 536 17.38 -20.96 22.24
N VAL A 537 16.79 -21.72 23.17
CA VAL A 537 16.28 -23.08 22.92
C VAL A 537 15.19 -23.09 21.85
N VAL A 538 14.21 -22.19 21.96
CA VAL A 538 13.13 -22.03 20.97
C VAL A 538 13.69 -21.61 19.62
N ALA A 539 14.54 -20.58 19.59
CA ALA A 539 15.14 -20.10 18.35
C ALA A 539 15.95 -21.17 17.62
N GLU A 540 16.75 -21.96 18.35
CA GLU A 540 17.52 -23.08 17.78
C GLU A 540 16.61 -24.18 17.20
N SER A 541 15.55 -24.55 17.92
CA SER A 541 14.59 -25.57 17.49
C SER A 541 13.85 -25.15 16.22
N VAL A 542 13.28 -23.95 16.24
CA VAL A 542 12.50 -23.39 15.13
C VAL A 542 13.40 -23.10 13.93
N ALA A 543 14.65 -22.63 14.13
CA ALA A 543 15.60 -22.42 13.04
C ALA A 543 16.04 -23.72 12.35
N LYS A 544 16.23 -24.80 13.11
CA LYS A 544 16.51 -26.14 12.55
C LYS A 544 15.34 -26.65 11.71
N ALA A 545 14.12 -26.61 12.24
CA ALA A 545 12.92 -27.05 11.52
C ALA A 545 12.64 -26.20 10.26
N ALA A 546 12.86 -24.89 10.33
CA ALA A 546 12.83 -24.00 9.16
C ALA A 546 13.91 -24.35 8.14
N PHE A 547 15.13 -24.67 8.57
CA PHE A 547 16.23 -25.04 7.69
C PHE A 547 16.01 -26.41 7.01
N ASP A 548 15.39 -27.37 7.71
CA ASP A 548 15.00 -28.66 7.14
C ASP A 548 13.93 -28.56 6.05
N ALA A 549 13.07 -27.55 6.12
CA ALA A 549 12.17 -27.19 5.04
C ALA A 549 12.88 -26.38 3.94
N TYR A 550 13.79 -25.46 4.29
CA TYR A 550 14.56 -24.65 3.33
C TYR A 550 15.33 -25.51 2.33
N LYS A 551 16.00 -26.58 2.80
CA LYS A 551 16.73 -27.55 1.96
C LYS A 551 15.86 -28.25 0.90
N LYS A 552 14.53 -28.22 1.04
CA LYS A 552 13.55 -28.87 0.15
C LYS A 552 12.84 -27.87 -0.78
N ILE A 553 13.13 -26.57 -0.65
CA ILE A 553 12.49 -25.53 -1.47
C ILE A 553 12.93 -25.67 -2.93
N LYS A 554 11.95 -25.62 -3.84
CA LYS A 554 12.18 -25.39 -5.27
C LYS A 554 11.99 -23.89 -5.56
N HIS A 555 13.10 -23.16 -5.70
CA HIS A 555 13.06 -21.77 -6.15
C HIS A 555 12.68 -21.68 -7.62
N ARG A 556 11.99 -20.61 -7.97
CA ARG A 556 11.48 -20.29 -9.31
C ARG A 556 12.08 -18.94 -9.73
N ASP A 557 12.46 -18.81 -11.00
CA ASP A 557 13.04 -17.57 -11.56
C ASP A 557 11.98 -16.46 -11.76
N TRP A 558 10.71 -16.85 -11.83
CA TRP A 558 9.58 -15.92 -11.86
C TRP A 558 8.33 -16.50 -11.21
N VAL A 559 7.58 -15.65 -10.51
CA VAL A 559 6.24 -15.92 -9.99
C VAL A 559 5.41 -14.63 -10.08
N GLU A 560 4.10 -14.75 -10.26
CA GLU A 560 3.21 -13.61 -10.23
C GLU A 560 2.96 -13.14 -8.79
N LEU A 561 2.96 -11.82 -8.59
CA LEU A 561 2.60 -11.16 -7.34
C LEU A 561 1.23 -10.48 -7.50
N LYS A 562 0.29 -10.81 -6.60
CA LYS A 562 -0.97 -10.07 -6.41
C LYS A 562 -1.15 -9.72 -4.95
N MET A 563 -1.75 -8.58 -4.67
CA MET A 563 -2.09 -8.14 -3.31
C MET A 563 -3.39 -7.36 -3.34
N ALA A 564 -4.31 -7.69 -2.42
CA ALA A 564 -5.60 -7.03 -2.25
C ALA A 564 -5.79 -6.64 -0.78
N GLN A 565 -6.43 -5.50 -0.55
CA GLN A 565 -6.71 -4.94 0.77
C GLN A 565 -8.17 -4.54 0.88
N LYS A 566 -8.77 -4.75 2.05
CA LYS A 566 -10.11 -4.25 2.38
C LYS A 566 -10.13 -3.80 3.85
N GLU A 567 -10.61 -2.59 4.08
CA GLU A 567 -10.97 -2.15 5.43
C GLU A 567 -12.42 -2.53 5.70
N ILE A 568 -12.68 -3.16 6.85
CA ILE A 568 -14.04 -3.50 7.31
C ILE A 568 -14.35 -2.78 8.62
N GLN A 569 -15.63 -2.47 8.84
CA GLN A 569 -16.09 -1.79 10.05
C GLN A 569 -16.71 -2.80 11.02
N LEU A 570 -16.03 -3.06 12.13
CA LEU A 570 -16.48 -4.01 13.16
C LEU A 570 -17.00 -3.26 14.39
N GLY A 571 -18.01 -3.84 15.05
CA GLY A 571 -18.57 -3.35 16.31
C GLY A 571 -17.57 -3.41 17.47
N VAL A 572 -17.75 -2.50 18.42
CA VAL A 572 -17.02 -2.45 19.70
C VAL A 572 -17.95 -2.87 20.84
N ARG A 573 -17.49 -3.79 21.69
CA ARG A 573 -18.13 -4.10 22.97
C ARG A 573 -17.89 -2.93 23.92
N LEU A 574 -18.86 -2.03 24.02
CA LEU A 574 -18.84 -0.89 24.95
C LEU A 574 -19.30 -1.31 26.37
N PRO A 575 -18.99 -0.52 27.41
CA PRO A 575 -19.54 -0.69 28.75
C PRO A 575 -20.94 -0.10 28.90
N ASP A 576 -21.75 -0.72 29.77
CA ASP A 576 -23.02 -0.15 30.24
C ASP A 576 -22.83 0.79 31.45
N GLU A 577 -23.89 1.51 31.83
CA GLU A 577 -23.86 2.48 32.93
C GLU A 577 -23.62 1.84 34.31
N ALA A 578 -24.07 0.60 34.55
CA ALA A 578 -23.85 -0.10 35.80
C ALA A 578 -22.38 -0.54 35.92
N GLU A 579 -21.80 -1.03 34.82
CA GLU A 579 -20.37 -1.33 34.72
C GLU A 579 -19.51 -0.09 34.90
N LEU A 580 -19.91 1.06 34.31
CA LEU A 580 -19.21 2.33 34.48
C LEU A 580 -19.30 2.87 35.90
N LYS A 581 -20.47 2.80 36.54
CA LYS A 581 -20.65 3.18 37.96
C LYS A 581 -19.74 2.36 38.86
N ARG A 582 -19.73 1.03 38.69
CA ARG A 582 -18.84 0.10 39.43
C ARG A 582 -17.38 0.42 39.19
N ALA A 583 -16.98 0.63 37.94
CA ALA A 583 -15.59 0.93 37.57
C ALA A 583 -15.10 2.25 38.18
N ARG A 584 -15.92 3.32 38.12
CA ARG A 584 -15.57 4.62 38.74
C ARG A 584 -15.42 4.50 40.25
N ALA A 585 -16.25 3.72 40.94
CA ALA A 585 -16.13 3.48 42.38
C ALA A 585 -14.82 2.75 42.73
N ILE A 586 -14.45 1.70 41.97
CA ILE A 586 -13.18 0.98 42.16
C ILE A 586 -11.97 1.91 41.96
N LEU A 587 -12.01 2.78 40.95
CA LEU A 587 -10.93 3.73 40.69
C LEU A 587 -10.85 4.84 41.74
N ALA A 588 -11.98 5.33 42.27
CA ALA A 588 -11.99 6.30 43.36
C ALA A 588 -11.33 5.72 44.62
N ALA A 589 -11.62 4.46 44.96
CA ALA A 589 -10.96 3.74 46.06
C ALA A 589 -9.48 3.41 45.80
N ALA A 590 -8.97 3.63 44.58
CA ALA A 590 -7.58 3.41 44.18
C ALA A 590 -6.87 4.71 43.76
N ALA A 591 -7.47 5.89 43.98
CA ALA A 591 -7.03 7.15 43.39
C ALA A 591 -5.61 7.59 43.77
N GLU A 592 -5.13 7.22 44.96
CA GLU A 592 -3.77 7.53 45.45
C GLU A 592 -2.68 6.63 44.82
N LYS A 593 -3.07 5.56 44.11
CA LYS A 593 -2.11 4.62 43.54
C LYS A 593 -1.53 5.12 42.23
N LYS A 594 -0.20 5.26 42.19
CA LYS A 594 0.55 5.54 40.96
C LYS A 594 0.49 4.41 39.94
N VAL A 595 0.37 3.16 40.39
CA VAL A 595 0.24 1.96 39.54
C VAL A 595 -0.82 1.04 40.16
N LEU A 596 -1.77 0.62 39.32
CA LEU A 596 -2.82 -0.35 39.66
C LEU A 596 -2.24 -1.76 39.55
N THR A 597 -2.31 -2.54 40.62
CA THR A 597 -1.71 -3.88 40.68
C THR A 597 -2.75 -5.00 40.82
N LYS A 598 -3.98 -4.69 41.26
CA LYS A 598 -5.06 -5.68 41.33
C LYS A 598 -5.84 -5.71 40.02
N GLN A 599 -6.20 -6.91 39.58
CA GLN A 599 -6.92 -7.12 38.32
C GLN A 599 -8.24 -6.32 38.22
N PRO A 600 -9.10 -6.25 39.26
CA PRO A 600 -10.33 -5.45 39.19
C PRO A 600 -10.07 -3.94 39.04
N GLU A 601 -8.96 -3.43 39.58
CA GLU A 601 -8.55 -2.02 39.46
C GLU A 601 -8.14 -1.71 38.01
N ILE A 602 -7.32 -2.59 37.42
CA ILE A 602 -6.85 -2.49 36.02
C ILE A 602 -8.04 -2.53 35.06
N TYR A 603 -8.96 -3.48 35.20
CA TYR A 603 -10.13 -3.59 34.32
C TYR A 603 -11.20 -2.54 34.60
N ALA A 604 -11.25 -1.93 35.79
CA ALA A 604 -12.03 -0.73 36.02
C ALA A 604 -11.47 0.47 35.21
N ARG A 605 -10.14 0.66 35.17
CA ARG A 605 -9.50 1.68 34.31
C ARG A 605 -9.84 1.45 32.85
N GLU A 606 -9.67 0.22 32.36
CA GLU A 606 -10.00 -0.12 30.98
C GLU A 606 -11.50 0.06 30.67
N THR A 607 -12.40 -0.27 31.60
CA THR A 607 -13.85 -0.02 31.44
C THR A 607 -14.15 1.47 31.25
N VAL A 608 -13.53 2.36 32.05
CA VAL A 608 -13.73 3.82 31.92
C VAL A 608 -13.12 4.36 30.61
N LEU A 609 -11.97 3.84 30.16
CA LEU A 609 -11.38 4.24 28.88
C LEU A 609 -12.19 3.72 27.69
N MET A 610 -12.71 2.49 27.75
CA MET A 610 -13.55 1.90 26.71
C MET A 610 -14.88 2.64 26.50
N SER A 611 -15.41 3.36 27.50
CA SER A 611 -16.60 4.23 27.29
C SER A 611 -16.38 5.37 26.29
N LYS A 612 -15.12 5.72 26.00
CA LYS A 612 -14.74 6.76 25.03
C LYS A 612 -14.49 6.21 23.63
N TYR A 613 -14.56 4.90 23.43
CA TYR A 613 -14.34 4.28 22.12
C TYR A 613 -15.52 4.54 21.17
N PRO A 614 -15.26 4.64 19.85
CA PRO A 614 -16.34 4.68 18.87
C PRO A 614 -17.11 3.34 18.86
N LYS A 615 -18.40 3.39 18.48
CA LYS A 615 -19.26 2.19 18.40
C LYS A 615 -18.76 1.15 17.37
N LYS A 616 -17.95 1.59 16.40
CA LYS A 616 -17.29 0.75 15.40
C LYS A 616 -15.87 1.22 15.17
N VAL A 617 -14.99 0.29 14.78
CA VAL A 617 -13.61 0.57 14.35
C VAL A 617 -13.34 0.01 12.96
N GLY A 618 -12.43 0.67 12.24
CA GLY A 618 -11.85 0.13 11.00
C GLY A 618 -10.80 -0.93 11.29
N VAL A 619 -10.87 -2.04 10.55
CA VAL A 619 -9.93 -3.16 10.60
C VAL A 619 -9.42 -3.42 9.18
N ILE A 620 -8.13 -3.23 8.97
CA ILE A 620 -7.47 -3.46 7.66
C ILE A 620 -7.14 -4.94 7.51
N LEU A 621 -7.67 -5.55 6.45
CA LEU A 621 -7.37 -6.94 6.08
C LEU A 621 -6.66 -6.96 4.73
N GLN A 622 -5.63 -7.80 4.61
CA GLN A 622 -4.90 -8.00 3.36
C GLN A 622 -4.88 -9.49 2.98
N ALA A 623 -4.84 -9.78 1.69
CA ALA A 623 -4.39 -11.05 1.14
C ALA A 623 -3.32 -10.81 0.07
N ILE A 624 -2.32 -11.68 0.05
CA ILE A 624 -1.16 -11.64 -0.85
C ILE A 624 -1.06 -13.00 -1.52
N ARG A 625 -0.79 -13.02 -2.84
CA ARG A 625 -0.37 -14.21 -3.57
C ARG A 625 1.04 -14.02 -4.10
N ILE A 626 1.86 -15.05 -3.90
CA ILE A 626 3.23 -15.17 -4.41
C ILE A 626 3.29 -16.53 -5.14
N GLY A 627 3.03 -16.54 -6.46
CA GLY A 627 2.89 -17.79 -7.22
C GLY A 627 1.69 -18.62 -6.76
N ASP A 628 1.94 -19.73 -6.05
CA ASP A 628 0.92 -20.60 -5.42
C ASP A 628 0.83 -20.46 -3.88
N LEU A 629 1.69 -19.61 -3.27
CA LEU A 629 1.63 -19.25 -1.86
C LEU A 629 0.62 -18.13 -1.62
N GLY A 630 -0.24 -18.31 -0.60
CA GLY A 630 -1.10 -17.29 -0.02
C GLY A 630 -0.59 -16.78 1.32
N ILE A 631 -0.77 -15.49 1.59
CA ILE A 631 -0.58 -14.90 2.92
C ILE A 631 -1.83 -14.05 3.21
N VAL A 632 -2.43 -14.22 4.38
CA VAL A 632 -3.47 -13.31 4.87
C VAL A 632 -2.97 -12.53 6.09
N ALA A 633 -3.45 -11.31 6.29
CA ALA A 633 -3.00 -10.47 7.38
C ALA A 633 -4.12 -9.66 8.04
N ASN A 634 -3.98 -9.42 9.35
CA ASN A 634 -4.92 -8.63 10.16
C ASN A 634 -4.24 -8.02 11.41
N PRO A 635 -4.81 -6.96 12.01
CA PRO A 635 -4.25 -6.23 13.16
C PRO A 635 -4.55 -6.84 14.54
N CYS A 636 -5.06 -8.07 14.64
CA CYS A 636 -5.48 -8.66 15.91
C CYS A 636 -4.54 -9.79 16.37
N GLU A 637 -4.50 -10.06 17.68
CA GLU A 637 -3.90 -11.28 18.26
C GLU A 637 -4.86 -12.45 18.00
N THR A 638 -4.57 -13.25 16.98
CA THR A 638 -5.50 -14.16 16.31
C THR A 638 -5.44 -15.54 16.91
N PHE A 639 -6.61 -16.09 17.28
CA PHE A 639 -6.71 -17.46 17.79
C PHE A 639 -6.39 -18.51 16.74
N VAL A 640 -5.72 -19.57 17.17
CA VAL A 640 -5.11 -20.56 16.27
C VAL A 640 -6.12 -21.30 15.39
N GLU A 641 -7.34 -21.56 15.86
CA GLU A 641 -8.35 -22.25 15.05
C GLU A 641 -8.81 -21.43 13.83
N ILE A 642 -8.66 -20.11 13.87
CA ILE A 642 -8.97 -19.21 12.73
C ILE A 642 -7.88 -19.35 11.65
N GLY A 643 -6.62 -19.46 12.06
CA GLY A 643 -5.48 -19.75 11.18
C GLY A 643 -5.57 -21.13 10.53
N LEU A 644 -5.95 -22.14 11.31
CA LEU A 644 -6.18 -23.49 10.80
C LEU A 644 -7.38 -23.55 9.82
N ASP A 645 -8.45 -22.76 10.04
CA ASP A 645 -9.58 -22.71 9.10
C ASP A 645 -9.21 -22.04 7.77
N ILE A 646 -8.38 -21.00 7.78
CA ILE A 646 -7.92 -20.36 6.53
C ILE A 646 -6.93 -21.26 5.79
N LYS A 647 -6.01 -21.96 6.48
CA LYS A 647 -5.17 -23.01 5.91
C LYS A 647 -6.00 -24.06 5.17
N LYS A 648 -7.04 -24.60 5.83
CA LYS A 648 -7.90 -25.67 5.28
C LYS A 648 -8.77 -25.23 4.10
N LYS A 649 -9.18 -23.95 4.04
CA LYS A 649 -10.19 -23.46 3.08
C LYS A 649 -9.66 -22.46 2.05
N SER A 650 -8.35 -22.21 2.03
CA SER A 650 -7.74 -21.31 1.04
C SER A 650 -7.79 -21.91 -0.38
N PRO A 651 -8.03 -21.11 -1.43
CA PRO A 651 -7.80 -21.53 -2.81
C PRO A 651 -6.30 -21.67 -3.16
N LEU A 652 -5.40 -21.19 -2.30
CA LEU A 652 -3.94 -21.28 -2.46
C LEU A 652 -3.39 -22.35 -1.53
N LYS A 653 -2.83 -23.42 -2.11
CA LYS A 653 -2.49 -24.68 -1.41
C LYS A 653 -1.63 -24.47 -0.16
N HIS A 654 -0.63 -23.60 -0.26
CA HIS A 654 0.15 -23.15 0.89
C HIS A 654 -0.42 -21.79 1.28
N THR A 655 -0.98 -21.67 2.48
CA THR A 655 -1.47 -20.38 3.01
C THR A 655 -1.12 -20.27 4.48
N PHE A 656 -0.72 -19.09 4.93
CA PHE A 656 -0.53 -18.79 6.36
C PHE A 656 -1.02 -17.39 6.71
N THR A 657 -1.06 -17.09 8.01
CA THR A 657 -1.54 -15.81 8.55
C THR A 657 -0.38 -15.04 9.18
N ILE A 658 -0.24 -13.77 8.86
CA ILE A 658 0.57 -12.83 9.63
C ILE A 658 -0.39 -11.99 10.48
N GLU A 659 -0.33 -12.17 11.79
CA GLU A 659 -1.14 -11.40 12.73
C GLU A 659 -0.46 -10.06 13.11
N LEU A 660 -1.13 -9.22 13.91
CA LEU A 660 -0.60 -7.92 14.37
C LEU A 660 -0.07 -7.03 13.24
N ALA A 661 -0.77 -7.05 12.10
CA ALA A 661 -0.38 -6.40 10.86
C ALA A 661 -1.30 -5.21 10.51
N ASN A 662 -0.68 -4.09 10.10
CA ASN A 662 -1.32 -2.85 9.64
C ASN A 662 -2.20 -2.15 10.70
N GLY A 663 -1.92 -2.35 11.99
CA GLY A 663 -2.64 -1.77 13.11
C GLY A 663 -2.64 -2.67 14.34
N TYR A 664 -3.40 -2.26 15.36
CA TYR A 664 -3.71 -3.08 16.53
C TYR A 664 -5.21 -2.99 16.86
N ASN A 665 -5.88 -4.14 16.95
CA ASN A 665 -7.30 -4.23 17.30
C ASN A 665 -7.61 -5.24 18.43
N GLY A 666 -6.59 -5.64 19.20
CA GLY A 666 -6.74 -6.55 20.34
C GLY A 666 -6.81 -8.03 19.98
N TYR A 667 -7.20 -8.87 20.94
CA TYR A 667 -7.47 -10.29 20.73
C TYR A 667 -8.65 -10.52 19.80
N LEU A 668 -8.52 -11.56 18.98
CA LEU A 668 -9.55 -12.07 18.07
C LEU A 668 -9.89 -13.53 18.41
N PRO A 669 -10.63 -13.76 19.51
CA PRO A 669 -11.20 -15.06 19.82
C PRO A 669 -12.36 -15.42 18.86
N THR A 670 -12.69 -16.70 18.81
CA THR A 670 -13.95 -17.17 18.19
C THR A 670 -15.15 -16.87 19.10
N PRO A 671 -16.39 -16.81 18.57
CA PRO A 671 -17.61 -16.68 19.40
C PRO A 671 -17.72 -17.76 20.48
N GLU A 672 -17.24 -18.96 20.15
CA GLU A 672 -17.18 -20.12 21.03
C GLU A 672 -16.20 -19.88 22.19
N GLN A 673 -15.02 -19.28 21.92
CA GLN A 673 -14.07 -18.87 22.95
C GLN A 673 -14.59 -17.68 23.78
N HIS A 674 -15.32 -16.72 23.19
CA HIS A 674 -16.04 -15.70 23.95
C HIS A 674 -17.06 -16.30 24.93
N ALA A 675 -17.78 -17.36 24.54
CA ALA A 675 -18.72 -18.09 25.40
C ALA A 675 -18.03 -18.99 26.46
N ALA A 676 -16.73 -19.21 26.33
CA ALA A 676 -15.87 -19.86 27.31
C ALA A 676 -15.21 -18.87 28.29
N GLY A 677 -15.17 -17.58 27.96
CA GLY A 677 -14.59 -16.53 28.80
C GLY A 677 -13.05 -16.54 28.83
N GLY A 678 -12.48 -16.09 29.94
CA GLY A 678 -11.04 -16.00 30.19
C GLY A 678 -10.37 -14.77 29.57
N TYR A 679 -9.10 -14.55 29.94
CA TYR A 679 -8.33 -13.33 29.72
C TYR A 679 -8.52 -12.66 28.35
N GLU A 680 -8.29 -13.39 27.26
CA GLU A 680 -8.33 -12.88 25.89
C GLU A 680 -9.73 -12.39 25.46
N THR A 681 -10.77 -12.63 26.26
CA THR A 681 -12.16 -12.26 25.98
C THR A 681 -12.68 -11.14 26.89
N TRP A 682 -12.01 -10.85 28.00
CA TRP A 682 -12.42 -9.80 28.95
C TRP A 682 -12.33 -8.42 28.29
N ARG A 683 -13.37 -7.59 28.42
CA ARG A 683 -13.42 -6.28 27.74
C ARG A 683 -12.33 -5.34 28.28
N ALA A 684 -11.38 -5.00 27.42
CA ALA A 684 -10.34 -3.99 27.63
C ALA A 684 -9.85 -3.46 26.27
N ARG A 685 -8.95 -2.47 26.24
CA ARG A 685 -8.34 -2.02 24.97
C ARG A 685 -7.51 -3.11 24.27
N SER A 686 -7.13 -4.16 24.98
CA SER A 686 -6.54 -5.39 24.44
C SER A 686 -7.56 -6.42 23.91
N SER A 687 -8.86 -6.27 24.15
CA SER A 687 -9.90 -7.18 23.63
C SER A 687 -11.27 -6.50 23.65
N TYR A 688 -11.61 -5.80 22.56
CA TYR A 688 -12.80 -4.95 22.50
C TYR A 688 -13.73 -5.19 21.30
N LEU A 689 -13.31 -5.95 20.30
CA LEU A 689 -14.15 -6.23 19.12
C LEU A 689 -15.42 -7.01 19.51
N GLU A 690 -16.44 -6.88 18.66
CA GLU A 690 -17.71 -7.61 18.79
C GLU A 690 -17.53 -9.13 18.68
N VAL A 691 -18.41 -9.90 19.31
CA VAL A 691 -18.28 -11.36 19.45
C VAL A 691 -18.11 -12.10 18.13
N ASN A 692 -18.73 -11.62 17.04
CA ASN A 692 -18.66 -12.23 15.71
C ASN A 692 -17.51 -11.70 14.81
N ALA A 693 -16.61 -10.86 15.33
CA ALA A 693 -15.52 -10.24 14.58
C ALA A 693 -14.67 -11.25 13.80
N SER A 694 -14.31 -12.37 14.43
CA SER A 694 -13.51 -13.45 13.81
C SER A 694 -14.22 -14.08 12.61
N ARG A 695 -15.55 -14.25 12.65
CA ARG A 695 -16.33 -14.74 11.51
C ARG A 695 -16.34 -13.73 10.35
N ALA A 696 -16.44 -12.43 10.64
CA ALA A 696 -16.41 -11.37 9.63
C ALA A 696 -15.02 -11.21 8.95
N ILE A 697 -13.94 -11.30 9.74
CA ILE A 697 -12.56 -11.28 9.25
C ILE A 697 -12.30 -12.51 8.38
N LEU A 698 -12.63 -13.71 8.86
CA LEU A 698 -12.46 -14.98 8.15
C LEU A 698 -13.24 -15.02 6.82
N ALA A 699 -14.47 -14.49 6.79
CA ALA A 699 -15.24 -14.36 5.55
C ALA A 699 -14.58 -13.38 4.56
N THR A 700 -14.03 -12.27 5.06
CA THR A 700 -13.34 -11.27 4.24
C THR A 700 -12.01 -11.78 3.68
N TRP A 701 -11.21 -12.50 4.47
CA TRP A 701 -10.01 -13.17 3.96
C TRP A 701 -10.33 -14.19 2.86
N LYS A 702 -11.42 -14.96 3.01
CA LYS A 702 -11.88 -15.89 1.95
C LYS A 702 -12.34 -15.16 0.68
N GLN A 703 -12.85 -13.93 0.79
CA GLN A 703 -13.11 -13.07 -0.37
C GLN A 703 -11.80 -12.60 -1.02
N LEU A 704 -10.88 -12.03 -0.24
CA LEU A 704 -9.62 -11.47 -0.73
C LEU A 704 -8.70 -12.55 -1.34
N LEU A 705 -8.63 -13.75 -0.76
CA LEU A 705 -7.89 -14.88 -1.33
C LEU A 705 -8.45 -15.33 -2.68
N LYS A 706 -9.77 -15.28 -2.88
CA LYS A 706 -10.39 -15.56 -4.19
C LYS A 706 -10.11 -14.45 -5.21
N GLU A 707 -9.98 -13.20 -4.76
CA GLU A 707 -9.64 -12.06 -5.62
C GLU A 707 -8.17 -12.10 -6.08
N VAL A 708 -7.23 -12.50 -5.21
CA VAL A 708 -5.81 -12.65 -5.56
C VAL A 708 -5.45 -14.00 -6.17
N ALA A 709 -6.37 -14.97 -6.21
CA ALA A 709 -6.13 -16.27 -6.85
C ALA A 709 -5.81 -16.13 -8.37
N PRO A 710 -5.25 -17.17 -9.00
CA PRO A 710 -5.11 -17.27 -10.45
C PRO A 710 -6.46 -17.10 -11.19
#